data_AF-R7QNU2-F1
#
_entry.id   AF-R7QNU2-F1
#
_cell.length_a   1.000
_cell.length_b   1.000
_cell.length_c   1.000
_cell.angle_alpha   90.00
_cell.angle_beta   90.00
_cell.angle_gamma   90.00
#
_symmetry.space_group_name_H-M   'P 1'
#
loop_
_entity.id
_entity.type
_entity.pdbx_description
1 polymer ?
#
loop_
_entity_poly.entity_id
_entity_poly.type
_entity_poly.pdbx_seq_one_letter_code
_entity_poly.pdbx_strand_id
1 'polypeptide(L)'
;MAILAILCLGTLLLNHVFPSSASPMNLESLFGGKVISHKKVGIMKVNLAIRSFRFPDIVPLLFGNQILSVEKHGSLLEIHHNSEKRTELFPIKRKSPKRHIVAFVFKQSSLDVYPVPMENTVLISRLILVSAHFAELHMWLVSQGVYSHVQRYKQRLHATSLLRDFADNAQRSLGVKSCGKRPTVSGLCNNRENTISGVTIQPFRQDVREKRKPTSFILKWSPSPRFLSNKLFLAKKQIHAPQNTNALMIFFGQFIDHELTATPLEEIDEERQAPMPHPGSDKMMSFTRSAILRFDYAKCCKEYSTDRVWKGEPFNTLTSFIDGGAIYGSDNLRAITLRSFKHGELLLKQREGEQNLPVNNNKDLAFHLENESDGREKTLFVAGDGRANENPFLLSIHTLFAREHNRVCGLIRQWTSTRRSKKRTKDEWIYHQARLIVIAELQSITFNEFVPAMLGKDALGEYNGYNPSVDARLSTSHAAFAYRWGHSGVPETFDIKTRKGKTVRRSLKDLFFGTKLFDSHGLDNVILAAMNTPASNIDLKISDSLRDFLFNPNEQGILDLVALNIQRSRDLGIPSYKALQKIFKTGKGLENIHPDLRRKLLDVYGDEKKIDAFVGGLAETAQEGSLLGPLLHAINVDQFKRLRDGDRFYYENINWHRYVVDMPLVQKIMEHKIRFGDVIRANTKVKPSDIGDRETTFTTHLG
;
A
#
# COMPACT_ATOMS: atom_id res chain seq x y z
N MET A 1 -21.37 33.81 -21.11
CA MET A 1 -21.82 33.37 -19.78
C MET A 1 -21.05 32.17 -19.25
N ALA A 2 -21.39 30.91 -19.58
CA ALA A 2 -20.74 29.74 -18.96
C ALA A 2 -19.20 29.69 -19.11
N ILE A 3 -18.66 30.03 -20.28
CA ILE A 3 -17.21 30.07 -20.53
C ILE A 3 -16.55 31.24 -19.76
N LEU A 4 -17.22 32.39 -19.62
CA LEU A 4 -16.75 33.49 -18.76
C LEU A 4 -16.70 33.07 -17.28
N ALA A 5 -17.71 32.35 -16.80
CA ALA A 5 -17.72 31.85 -15.42
C ALA A 5 -16.56 30.88 -15.16
N ILE A 6 -16.24 30.01 -16.11
CA ILE A 6 -15.08 29.10 -16.03
C ILE A 6 -13.75 29.88 -15.99
N LEU A 7 -13.61 30.91 -16.81
CA LEU A 7 -12.43 31.79 -16.81
C LEU A 7 -12.30 32.59 -15.49
N CYS A 8 -13.41 33.11 -14.96
CA CYS A 8 -13.43 33.84 -13.68
C CYS A 8 -13.16 32.93 -12.47
N LEU A 9 -13.68 31.69 -12.45
CA LEU A 9 -13.32 30.71 -11.41
C LEU A 9 -11.84 30.34 -11.47
N GLY A 10 -11.27 30.21 -12.68
CA GLY A 10 -9.84 29.98 -12.88
C GLY A 10 -8.96 31.11 -12.34
N THR A 11 -9.36 32.38 -12.50
CA THR A 11 -8.63 33.53 -11.96
C THR A 11 -8.85 33.78 -10.46
N LEU A 12 -9.99 33.38 -9.89
CA LEU A 12 -10.23 33.46 -8.44
C LEU A 12 -9.50 32.37 -7.65
N LEU A 13 -9.45 31.14 -8.17
CA LEU A 13 -8.66 30.06 -7.57
C LEU A 13 -7.15 30.36 -7.61
N LEU A 14 -6.67 31.11 -8.62
CA LEU A 14 -5.29 31.58 -8.64
C LEU A 14 -4.97 32.48 -7.44
N ASN A 15 -5.84 33.43 -7.07
CA ASN A 15 -5.56 34.35 -5.96
C ASN A 15 -5.61 33.70 -4.57
N HIS A 16 -6.32 32.58 -4.37
CA HIS A 16 -6.38 31.88 -3.07
C HIS A 16 -5.26 30.83 -2.85
N VAL A 17 -4.49 30.47 -3.87
CA VAL A 17 -3.40 29.48 -3.78
C VAL A 17 -2.03 30.14 -3.49
N PHE A 18 -1.93 31.47 -3.59
CA PHE A 18 -0.71 32.21 -3.24
C PHE A 18 -0.78 32.81 -1.82
N PRO A 19 0.25 32.64 -0.98
CA PRO A 19 0.47 33.51 0.18
C PRO A 19 0.73 34.95 -0.26
N SER A 20 0.41 35.91 0.61
CA SER A 20 0.34 37.36 0.38
C SER A 20 1.67 38.10 0.12
N SER A 21 2.71 37.42 -0.37
CA SER A 21 4.03 38.02 -0.65
C SER A 21 4.30 38.37 -2.13
N ALA A 22 3.31 38.19 -3.01
CA ALA A 22 3.37 38.63 -4.40
C ALA A 22 2.44 39.83 -4.62
N SER A 23 2.98 40.95 -5.09
CA SER A 23 2.20 42.14 -5.46
C SER A 23 1.13 41.78 -6.50
N PRO A 24 -0.09 42.34 -6.42
CA PRO A 24 -1.18 41.98 -7.33
C PRO A 24 -0.80 42.27 -8.79
N MET A 25 -0.65 41.21 -9.57
CA MET A 25 -0.24 41.28 -10.96
C MET A 25 -1.42 41.74 -11.84
N ASN A 26 -1.27 42.87 -12.54
CA ASN A 26 -2.37 43.44 -13.32
C ASN A 26 -2.67 42.59 -14.57
N LEU A 27 -3.75 41.81 -14.48
CA LEU A 27 -4.18 40.82 -15.47
C LEU A 27 -4.47 41.39 -16.87
N GLU A 28 -4.80 42.68 -17.00
CA GLU A 28 -5.05 43.31 -18.31
C GLU A 28 -3.80 43.29 -19.21
N SER A 29 -2.61 43.41 -18.61
CA SER A 29 -1.34 43.40 -19.35
C SER A 29 -1.01 42.06 -20.02
N LEU A 30 -1.58 40.95 -19.52
CA LEU A 30 -1.21 39.59 -19.89
C LEU A 30 -1.94 39.06 -21.14
N PHE A 31 -3.06 39.69 -21.53
CA PHE A 31 -3.91 39.22 -22.63
C PHE A 31 -3.79 40.03 -23.93
N GLY A 32 -3.06 41.16 -23.93
CA GLY A 32 -2.61 41.87 -25.14
C GLY A 32 -3.70 42.19 -26.17
N GLY A 33 -4.96 42.36 -25.74
CA GLY A 33 -6.11 42.67 -26.59
C GLY A 33 -6.53 41.58 -27.60
N LYS A 34 -5.99 40.35 -27.56
CA LYS A 34 -6.23 39.34 -28.60
C LYS A 34 -7.32 38.32 -28.25
N VAL A 35 -8.48 38.47 -28.89
CA VAL A 35 -9.61 37.53 -28.85
C VAL A 35 -9.26 36.23 -29.59
N ILE A 36 -9.32 35.09 -28.89
CA ILE A 36 -9.14 33.76 -29.49
C ILE A 36 -10.49 33.26 -30.04
N SER A 37 -10.57 32.94 -31.33
CA SER A 37 -11.83 32.51 -31.95
C SER A 37 -12.15 31.01 -31.76
N HIS A 38 -13.43 30.70 -31.58
CA HIS A 38 -13.95 29.42 -31.10
C HIS A 38 -13.82 28.19 -32.04
N LYS A 39 -13.16 28.28 -33.20
CA LYS A 39 -13.32 27.30 -34.30
C LYS A 39 -12.45 26.02 -34.24
N LYS A 40 -11.74 25.71 -33.15
CA LYS A 40 -10.74 24.61 -33.10
C LYS A 40 -10.99 23.44 -32.13
N VAL A 41 -12.10 23.42 -31.38
CA VAL A 41 -12.36 22.34 -30.40
C VAL A 41 -13.65 21.58 -30.77
N GLY A 42 -13.48 20.40 -31.38
CA GLY A 42 -14.59 19.51 -31.75
C GLY A 42 -15.10 18.69 -30.56
N ILE A 43 -16.42 18.65 -30.35
CA ILE A 43 -17.07 17.93 -29.26
C ILE A 43 -17.83 16.72 -29.84
N MET A 44 -17.57 15.53 -29.31
CA MET A 44 -18.28 14.29 -29.67
C MET A 44 -19.29 13.90 -28.58
N LYS A 45 -20.47 13.42 -29.00
CA LYS A 45 -21.63 13.18 -28.13
C LYS A 45 -21.48 11.90 -27.28
N VAL A 46 -21.99 11.93 -26.04
CA VAL A 46 -22.27 10.75 -25.22
C VAL A 46 -23.62 10.95 -24.51
N ASN A 47 -24.50 9.94 -24.55
CA ASN A 47 -25.79 9.94 -23.87
C ASN A 47 -26.08 8.51 -23.33
N LEU A 48 -26.34 8.37 -22.03
CA LEU A 48 -27.46 7.62 -21.39
C LEU A 48 -27.18 7.19 -19.92
N ALA A 49 -28.27 7.12 -19.13
CA ALA A 49 -28.44 6.35 -17.88
C ALA A 49 -27.87 6.85 -16.51
N ILE A 50 -28.17 8.11 -16.19
CA ILE A 50 -28.49 8.72 -14.87
C ILE A 50 -28.63 7.80 -13.61
N ARG A 51 -27.92 8.16 -12.52
CA ARG A 51 -28.39 8.45 -11.12
C ARG A 51 -27.17 8.58 -10.16
N SER A 52 -27.11 9.42 -9.10
CA SER A 52 -27.66 10.75 -8.74
C SER A 52 -26.85 11.33 -7.55
N PHE A 53 -26.57 12.64 -7.48
CA PHE A 53 -25.94 13.34 -6.33
C PHE A 53 -26.68 14.65 -5.96
N ARG A 54 -26.47 15.19 -4.75
CA ARG A 54 -27.04 16.46 -4.23
C ARG A 54 -25.97 17.54 -4.06
N PHE A 55 -26.40 18.75 -3.73
CA PHE A 55 -25.54 19.94 -3.70
C PHE A 55 -24.43 19.94 -2.62
N PRO A 56 -24.64 19.46 -1.37
CA PRO A 56 -23.57 19.38 -0.37
C PRO A 56 -22.39 18.50 -0.83
N ASP A 57 -22.69 17.47 -1.61
CA ASP A 57 -21.78 16.44 -2.11
C ASP A 57 -20.71 17.00 -3.10
N ILE A 58 -20.83 18.25 -3.53
CA ILE A 58 -20.00 18.87 -4.58
C ILE A 58 -18.90 19.78 -4.00
N VAL A 59 -19.05 20.28 -2.77
CA VAL A 59 -18.12 21.25 -2.19
C VAL A 59 -16.73 20.64 -1.90
N PRO A 60 -16.60 19.47 -1.25
CA PRO A 60 -15.26 18.93 -0.95
C PRO A 60 -14.51 18.47 -2.20
N LEU A 61 -15.23 18.11 -3.28
CA LEU A 61 -14.68 17.81 -4.61
C LEU A 61 -13.96 19.01 -5.26
N LEU A 62 -14.22 20.23 -4.81
CA LEU A 62 -13.62 21.47 -5.34
C LEU A 62 -12.58 22.09 -4.40
N PHE A 63 -12.71 21.90 -3.08
CA PHE A 63 -11.89 22.59 -2.07
C PHE A 63 -11.04 21.66 -1.18
N GLY A 64 -11.19 20.34 -1.30
CA GLY A 64 -10.43 19.37 -0.51
C GLY A 64 -10.54 19.58 1.00
N ASN A 65 -9.41 19.46 1.70
CA ASN A 65 -9.37 19.46 3.17
C ASN A 65 -9.48 20.85 3.83
N GLN A 66 -9.78 21.92 3.08
CA GLN A 66 -9.81 23.30 3.61
C GLN A 66 -11.14 23.71 4.27
N ILE A 67 -12.23 23.00 4.01
CA ILE A 67 -13.57 23.29 4.54
C ILE A 67 -13.97 22.20 5.52
N LEU A 68 -14.45 22.60 6.71
CA LEU A 68 -14.87 21.72 7.80
C LEU A 68 -16.31 21.21 7.59
N SER A 69 -17.24 22.11 7.30
CA SER A 69 -18.64 21.81 7.02
C SER A 69 -19.31 22.95 6.26
N VAL A 70 -20.44 22.64 5.62
CA VAL A 70 -21.34 23.62 4.99
C VAL A 70 -22.78 23.29 5.37
N GLU A 71 -23.44 24.21 6.04
CA GLU A 71 -24.82 24.08 6.50
C GLU A 71 -25.78 25.00 5.75
N LYS A 72 -27.06 24.64 5.71
CA LYS A 72 -28.09 25.42 5.00
C LYS A 72 -29.29 25.70 5.88
N HIS A 73 -29.38 26.94 6.35
CA HIS A 73 -30.45 27.44 7.19
C HIS A 73 -31.47 28.22 6.34
N GLY A 74 -32.41 27.49 5.72
CA GLY A 74 -33.50 28.07 4.93
C GLY A 74 -33.02 28.77 3.65
N SER A 75 -32.98 30.10 3.68
CA SER A 75 -32.43 30.96 2.61
C SER A 75 -31.03 31.51 2.92
N LEU A 76 -30.35 30.96 3.93
CA LEU A 76 -28.94 31.23 4.24
C LEU A 76 -28.10 29.96 4.07
N LEU A 77 -26.83 30.17 3.77
CA LEU A 77 -25.79 29.16 3.61
C LEU A 77 -24.63 29.54 4.52
N GLU A 78 -24.18 28.61 5.36
CA GLU A 78 -23.16 28.81 6.39
C GLU A 78 -21.96 27.91 6.08
N ILE A 79 -20.75 28.47 6.09
CA ILE A 79 -19.52 27.76 5.69
C ILE A 79 -18.49 27.88 6.80
N HIS A 80 -17.94 26.75 7.26
CA HIS A 80 -16.93 26.70 8.32
C HIS A 80 -15.56 26.26 7.76
N HIS A 81 -14.50 27.03 8.06
CA HIS A 81 -13.16 26.83 7.49
C HIS A 81 -12.19 26.14 8.46
N ASN A 82 -11.40 25.20 7.93
CA ASN A 82 -10.52 24.33 8.72
C ASN A 82 -9.26 25.04 9.27
N SER A 83 -8.79 26.11 8.60
CA SER A 83 -7.54 26.82 8.96
C SER A 83 -7.71 28.05 9.84
N GLU A 84 -8.91 28.65 9.93
CA GLU A 84 -9.09 30.00 10.51
C GLU A 84 -10.14 30.09 11.64
N LYS A 85 -10.90 29.02 11.93
CA LYS A 85 -12.10 29.08 12.83
C LYS A 85 -13.10 30.18 12.44
N ARG A 86 -13.16 30.54 11.15
CA ARG A 86 -14.13 31.49 10.60
C ARG A 86 -15.37 30.78 10.08
N THR A 87 -16.48 31.48 10.22
CA THR A 87 -17.81 31.11 9.70
C THR A 87 -18.33 32.25 8.84
N GLU A 88 -18.75 31.97 7.61
CA GLU A 88 -19.31 32.97 6.69
C GLU A 88 -20.75 32.62 6.29
N LEU A 89 -21.62 33.64 6.22
CA LEU A 89 -23.07 33.52 6.02
C LEU A 89 -23.52 34.19 4.71
N PHE A 90 -24.21 33.45 3.85
CA PHE A 90 -24.58 33.90 2.50
C PHE A 90 -26.08 33.76 2.18
N PRO A 91 -26.77 34.84 1.77
CA PRO A 91 -28.19 34.79 1.42
C PRO A 91 -28.45 34.24 0.01
N ILE A 92 -29.39 33.31 -0.09
CA ILE A 92 -29.82 32.64 -1.32
C ILE A 92 -30.97 33.42 -1.96
N LYS A 93 -30.73 34.08 -3.09
CA LYS A 93 -31.74 34.90 -3.77
C LYS A 93 -32.74 34.04 -4.57
N ARG A 94 -34.01 34.09 -4.13
CA ARG A 94 -35.26 33.45 -4.65
C ARG A 94 -35.59 32.03 -4.16
N LYS A 95 -36.86 31.86 -3.73
CA LYS A 95 -37.54 30.56 -3.57
C LYS A 95 -37.92 30.02 -4.96
N SER A 96 -37.56 28.78 -5.27
CA SER A 96 -38.04 28.04 -6.46
C SER A 96 -38.08 26.53 -6.17
N PRO A 97 -39.07 25.77 -6.67
CA PRO A 97 -39.27 24.39 -6.25
C PRO A 97 -38.44 23.36 -7.05
N LYS A 98 -37.62 22.61 -6.30
CA LYS A 98 -36.99 21.30 -6.63
C LYS A 98 -35.74 21.30 -7.55
N ARG A 99 -34.75 20.51 -7.13
CA ARG A 99 -33.56 19.98 -7.85
C ARG A 99 -32.74 20.96 -8.70
N HIS A 100 -32.04 21.87 -8.04
CA HIS A 100 -31.01 22.71 -8.65
C HIS A 100 -29.71 22.66 -7.82
N ILE A 101 -28.56 22.84 -8.48
CA ILE A 101 -27.25 23.10 -7.87
C ILE A 101 -27.12 24.61 -7.71
N VAL A 102 -26.55 25.10 -6.61
CA VAL A 102 -26.33 26.54 -6.40
C VAL A 102 -24.97 26.94 -6.97
N ALA A 103 -24.96 27.87 -7.92
CA ALA A 103 -23.76 28.46 -8.49
C ALA A 103 -23.42 29.76 -7.77
N PHE A 104 -22.17 29.88 -7.34
CA PHE A 104 -21.59 31.05 -6.70
C PHE A 104 -20.90 31.93 -7.76
N VAL A 105 -21.24 33.22 -7.80
CA VAL A 105 -20.61 34.21 -8.68
C VAL A 105 -20.07 35.35 -7.82
N PHE A 106 -18.75 35.44 -7.72
CA PHE A 106 -18.05 36.52 -7.03
C PHE A 106 -17.90 37.71 -7.96
N LYS A 107 -18.28 38.91 -7.51
CA LYS A 107 -18.11 40.15 -8.27
C LYS A 107 -17.59 41.28 -7.37
N GLN A 108 -16.26 41.34 -7.24
CA GLN A 108 -15.41 42.41 -6.68
C GLN A 108 -15.68 42.94 -5.25
N SER A 109 -16.88 42.76 -4.69
CA SER A 109 -17.25 43.10 -3.30
C SER A 109 -18.55 42.43 -2.83
N SER A 110 -19.19 41.58 -3.65
CA SER A 110 -20.37 40.80 -3.26
C SER A 110 -20.42 39.41 -3.90
N LEU A 111 -21.12 38.49 -3.21
CA LEU A 111 -21.41 37.14 -3.68
C LEU A 111 -22.88 37.03 -4.07
N ASP A 112 -23.16 36.71 -5.33
CA ASP A 112 -24.51 36.38 -5.79
C ASP A 112 -24.66 34.88 -6.06
N VAL A 113 -25.84 34.36 -5.72
CA VAL A 113 -26.11 32.95 -5.47
C VAL A 113 -27.29 32.50 -6.34
N TYR A 114 -27.04 31.68 -7.36
CA TYR A 114 -28.03 31.36 -8.40
C TYR A 114 -28.33 29.85 -8.54
N PRO A 115 -29.60 29.43 -8.70
CA PRO A 115 -29.94 28.03 -8.95
C PRO A 115 -29.70 27.63 -10.42
N VAL A 116 -29.06 26.48 -10.65
CA VAL A 116 -28.78 25.90 -11.98
C VAL A 116 -29.44 24.52 -12.13
N PRO A 117 -30.17 24.24 -13.24
CA PRO A 117 -30.86 22.95 -13.45
C PRO A 117 -29.89 21.76 -13.52
N MET A 118 -30.35 20.60 -13.05
CA MET A 118 -29.54 19.38 -12.91
C MET A 118 -29.88 18.33 -13.98
N GLU A 119 -29.00 18.14 -14.96
CA GLU A 119 -28.98 16.96 -15.83
C GLU A 119 -27.65 16.19 -15.64
N ASN A 120 -27.75 14.94 -15.22
CA ASN A 120 -26.62 14.24 -14.59
C ASN A 120 -25.45 13.89 -15.53
N THR A 121 -25.68 13.76 -16.84
CA THR A 121 -24.61 13.58 -17.85
C THR A 121 -23.71 14.82 -17.92
N VAL A 122 -24.31 16.01 -17.78
CA VAL A 122 -23.62 17.29 -17.91
C VAL A 122 -22.69 17.54 -16.73
N LEU A 123 -22.99 17.03 -15.53
CA LEU A 123 -22.14 17.23 -14.35
C LEU A 123 -20.82 16.46 -14.47
N ILE A 124 -20.85 15.19 -14.86
CA ILE A 124 -19.63 14.39 -15.09
C ILE A 124 -18.84 14.96 -16.26
N SER A 125 -19.49 15.33 -17.37
CA SER A 125 -18.81 16.01 -18.49
C SER A 125 -18.19 17.35 -18.09
N ARG A 126 -18.82 18.12 -17.19
CA ARG A 126 -18.27 19.37 -16.66
C ARG A 126 -17.13 19.14 -15.68
N LEU A 127 -17.16 18.10 -14.85
CA LEU A 127 -16.03 17.72 -14.00
C LEU A 127 -14.83 17.26 -14.85
N ILE A 128 -15.06 16.42 -15.87
CA ILE A 128 -14.04 16.06 -16.87
C ILE A 128 -13.45 17.32 -17.52
N LEU A 129 -14.30 18.24 -17.98
CA LEU A 129 -13.87 19.50 -18.61
C LEU A 129 -13.16 20.43 -17.62
N VAL A 130 -13.56 20.48 -16.34
CA VAL A 130 -12.92 21.29 -15.31
C VAL A 130 -11.56 20.70 -14.92
N SER A 131 -11.43 19.39 -14.71
CA SER A 131 -10.14 18.75 -14.46
C SER A 131 -9.19 18.84 -15.66
N ALA A 132 -9.71 18.69 -16.88
CA ALA A 132 -8.96 18.89 -18.11
C ALA A 132 -8.52 20.36 -18.28
N HIS A 133 -9.43 21.33 -18.11
CA HIS A 133 -9.08 22.75 -18.15
C HIS A 133 -8.19 23.17 -16.98
N PHE A 134 -8.28 22.56 -15.81
CA PHE A 134 -7.36 22.83 -14.70
C PHE A 134 -5.96 22.34 -15.07
N ALA A 135 -5.84 21.13 -15.62
CA ALA A 135 -4.57 20.62 -16.13
C ALA A 135 -4.02 21.45 -17.30
N GLU A 136 -4.86 21.87 -18.25
CA GLU A 136 -4.47 22.73 -19.39
C GLU A 136 -4.07 24.14 -18.93
N LEU A 137 -4.85 24.77 -18.04
CA LEU A 137 -4.56 26.09 -17.44
C LEU A 137 -3.26 26.04 -16.64
N HIS A 138 -3.05 24.98 -15.86
CA HIS A 138 -1.82 24.77 -15.09
C HIS A 138 -0.62 24.53 -16.02
N MET A 139 -0.78 23.72 -17.07
CA MET A 139 0.23 23.55 -18.13
C MET A 139 0.52 24.85 -18.89
N TRP A 140 -0.49 25.70 -19.08
CA TRP A 140 -0.37 27.01 -19.72
C TRP A 140 0.33 28.03 -18.82
N LEU A 141 -0.02 28.16 -17.55
CA LEU A 141 0.68 28.98 -16.56
C LEU A 141 2.16 28.57 -16.43
N VAL A 142 2.42 27.26 -16.48
CA VAL A 142 3.77 26.69 -16.58
C VAL A 142 4.48 27.07 -17.89
N SER A 143 3.76 27.27 -18.99
CA SER A 143 4.34 27.77 -20.25
C SER A 143 4.65 29.28 -20.23
N GLN A 144 3.89 30.09 -19.46
CA GLN A 144 4.05 31.55 -19.37
C GLN A 144 5.26 32.04 -18.55
N GLY A 145 6.10 31.14 -18.01
CA GLY A 145 7.37 31.52 -17.40
C GLY A 145 7.32 32.09 -15.98
N VAL A 146 6.12 32.31 -15.41
CA VAL A 146 5.87 32.90 -14.08
C VAL A 146 6.53 32.15 -12.91
N TYR A 147 6.84 30.87 -13.10
CA TYR A 147 7.39 29.98 -12.08
C TYR A 147 8.84 29.56 -12.38
N SER A 148 9.62 29.32 -11.33
CA SER A 148 10.94 28.66 -11.46
C SER A 148 10.81 27.30 -12.16
N HIS A 149 11.85 26.85 -12.85
CA HIS A 149 11.84 25.58 -13.59
C HIS A 149 11.45 24.38 -12.68
N VAL A 150 11.84 24.43 -11.39
CA VAL A 150 11.52 23.42 -10.39
C VAL A 150 10.03 23.43 -10.00
N GLN A 151 9.45 24.61 -9.74
CA GLN A 151 8.01 24.72 -9.45
C GLN A 151 7.17 24.24 -10.64
N ARG A 152 7.57 24.60 -11.86
CA ARG A 152 6.93 24.14 -13.10
C ARG A 152 6.95 22.63 -13.25
N TYR A 153 8.08 22.00 -12.95
CA TYR A 153 8.21 20.54 -12.97
C TYR A 153 7.27 19.88 -11.94
N LYS A 154 7.30 20.33 -10.67
CA LYS A 154 6.39 19.83 -9.62
C LYS A 154 4.92 19.94 -10.05
N GLN A 155 4.50 21.12 -10.49
CA GLN A 155 3.13 21.40 -10.94
C GLN A 155 2.65 20.45 -12.06
N ARG A 156 3.51 20.09 -13.02
CA ARG A 156 3.18 19.11 -14.07
C ARG A 156 2.97 17.71 -13.53
N LEU A 157 3.82 17.26 -12.61
CA LEU A 157 3.71 15.92 -12.02
C LEU A 157 2.39 15.75 -11.25
N HIS A 158 2.01 16.74 -10.44
CA HIS A 158 0.75 16.70 -9.66
C HIS A 158 -0.49 16.71 -10.55
N ALA A 159 -0.53 17.55 -11.59
CA ALA A 159 -1.62 17.51 -12.56
C ALA A 159 -1.69 16.15 -13.28
N THR A 160 -0.54 15.52 -13.54
CA THR A 160 -0.48 14.20 -14.16
C THR A 160 -0.97 13.08 -13.24
N SER A 161 -0.67 13.12 -11.92
CA SER A 161 -1.20 12.13 -10.98
C SER A 161 -2.71 12.25 -10.84
N LEU A 162 -3.22 13.47 -10.58
CA LEU A 162 -4.65 13.74 -10.44
C LEU A 162 -5.46 13.29 -11.67
N LEU A 163 -4.95 13.54 -12.88
CA LEU A 163 -5.60 13.07 -14.11
C LEU A 163 -5.65 11.54 -14.24
N ARG A 164 -4.65 10.82 -13.73
CA ARG A 164 -4.63 9.35 -13.72
C ARG A 164 -5.54 8.77 -12.66
N ASP A 165 -5.50 9.30 -11.43
CA ASP A 165 -6.40 8.89 -10.36
C ASP A 165 -7.87 9.15 -10.73
N PHE A 166 -8.15 10.29 -11.37
CA PHE A 166 -9.46 10.59 -11.94
C PHE A 166 -9.85 9.59 -13.05
N ALA A 167 -8.95 9.26 -13.96
CA ALA A 167 -9.22 8.31 -15.04
C ALA A 167 -9.52 6.89 -14.51
N ASP A 168 -8.74 6.42 -13.53
CA ASP A 168 -8.94 5.11 -12.89
C ASP A 168 -10.28 5.08 -12.14
N ASN A 169 -10.61 6.12 -11.38
CA ASN A 169 -11.89 6.23 -10.66
C ASN A 169 -13.09 6.34 -11.62
N ALA A 170 -12.95 7.07 -12.73
CA ALA A 170 -13.98 7.14 -13.76
C ALA A 170 -14.19 5.77 -14.44
N GLN A 171 -13.11 5.01 -14.71
CA GLN A 171 -13.19 3.67 -15.29
C GLN A 171 -13.80 2.63 -14.31
N ARG A 172 -13.50 2.74 -13.01
CA ARG A 172 -14.16 1.93 -11.95
C ARG A 172 -15.66 2.19 -11.90
N SER A 173 -16.08 3.46 -12.02
CA SER A 173 -17.47 3.89 -11.80
C SER A 173 -18.36 3.78 -13.05
N LEU A 174 -17.79 3.96 -14.25
CA LEU A 174 -18.52 4.00 -15.53
C LEU A 174 -18.27 2.74 -16.39
N GLY A 175 -17.44 1.82 -15.91
CA GLY A 175 -16.98 0.64 -16.64
C GLY A 175 -15.76 0.92 -17.54
N VAL A 176 -14.91 -0.10 -17.64
CA VAL A 176 -13.71 -0.09 -18.49
C VAL A 176 -14.11 -0.37 -19.94
N LYS A 177 -13.77 0.54 -20.87
CA LYS A 177 -13.98 0.32 -22.32
C LYS A 177 -12.95 -0.62 -22.95
N SER A 178 -11.72 -0.64 -22.46
CA SER A 178 -10.64 -1.49 -22.98
C SER A 178 -9.52 -1.69 -21.95
N CYS A 179 -9.07 -2.93 -21.79
CA CYS A 179 -8.02 -3.28 -20.84
C CYS A 179 -6.62 -3.12 -21.44
N GLY A 180 -5.69 -2.55 -20.65
CA GLY A 180 -4.29 -2.38 -21.03
C GLY A 180 -3.48 -3.69 -21.11
N LYS A 181 -2.34 -3.61 -21.83
CA LYS A 181 -1.35 -4.71 -21.96
C LYS A 181 -0.26 -4.71 -20.87
N ARG A 182 -0.41 -3.92 -19.81
CA ARG A 182 0.52 -3.79 -18.68
C ARG A 182 -0.30 -3.65 -17.38
N PRO A 183 0.23 -4.08 -16.22
CA PRO A 183 -0.40 -3.77 -14.93
C PRO A 183 -0.55 -2.26 -14.78
N THR A 184 -1.71 -1.79 -14.33
CA THR A 184 -1.87 -0.42 -13.87
C THR A 184 -1.16 -0.24 -12.52
N VAL A 185 -1.20 0.97 -11.96
CA VAL A 185 -0.75 1.23 -10.58
C VAL A 185 -1.83 0.81 -9.57
N SER A 186 -3.10 0.84 -9.99
CA SER A 186 -4.27 0.64 -9.14
C SER A 186 -4.88 -0.76 -9.23
N GLY A 187 -4.21 -1.72 -9.88
CA GLY A 187 -4.67 -3.10 -10.16
C GLY A 187 -5.79 -3.22 -11.21
N LEU A 188 -6.39 -2.09 -11.62
CA LEU A 188 -7.49 -2.01 -12.58
C LEU A 188 -7.20 -2.76 -13.89
N CYS A 189 -8.20 -3.43 -14.43
CA CYS A 189 -8.10 -4.23 -15.66
C CYS A 189 -7.18 -5.46 -15.57
N ASN A 190 -6.78 -5.92 -14.37
CA ASN A 190 -6.08 -7.21 -14.26
C ASN A 190 -6.98 -8.33 -14.80
N ASN A 191 -8.09 -8.61 -14.10
CA ASN A 191 -9.14 -9.45 -14.65
C ASN A 191 -9.92 -8.69 -15.76
N ARG A 192 -10.33 -9.36 -16.83
CA ARG A 192 -11.09 -8.76 -17.95
C ARG A 192 -12.61 -8.93 -17.85
N GLU A 193 -13.06 -9.99 -17.17
CA GLU A 193 -14.48 -10.28 -16.94
C GLU A 193 -14.99 -9.47 -15.75
N ASN A 194 -14.16 -9.35 -14.70
CA ASN A 194 -14.38 -8.47 -13.56
C ASN A 194 -13.24 -7.45 -13.45
N THR A 195 -13.35 -6.33 -14.19
CA THR A 195 -12.27 -5.34 -14.34
C THR A 195 -11.87 -4.61 -13.06
N ILE A 196 -12.66 -4.74 -11.99
CA ILE A 196 -12.38 -4.20 -10.66
C ILE A 196 -11.91 -5.26 -9.65
N SER A 197 -11.63 -6.51 -10.05
CA SER A 197 -11.11 -7.52 -9.12
C SER A 197 -9.62 -7.31 -8.81
N GLY A 198 -9.26 -7.33 -7.53
CA GLY A 198 -7.90 -7.16 -7.01
C GLY A 198 -7.39 -5.72 -7.00
N VAL A 199 -8.27 -4.72 -7.20
CA VAL A 199 -7.87 -3.31 -7.29
C VAL A 199 -7.63 -2.67 -5.93
N THR A 200 -6.89 -1.56 -5.90
CA THR A 200 -6.70 -0.78 -4.67
C THR A 200 -8.03 -0.30 -4.10
N ILE A 201 -8.16 -0.45 -2.78
CA ILE A 201 -9.33 -0.02 -1.99
C ILE A 201 -10.57 -0.82 -2.41
N GLN A 202 -10.44 -2.13 -2.23
CA GLN A 202 -11.48 -3.14 -2.44
C GLN A 202 -11.62 -4.03 -1.18
N PRO A 203 -12.85 -4.49 -0.84
CA PRO A 203 -13.05 -5.47 0.21
C PRO A 203 -12.29 -6.78 -0.04
N PHE A 204 -11.75 -7.32 1.05
CA PHE A 204 -11.17 -8.66 1.06
C PHE A 204 -12.21 -9.72 0.64
N ARG A 205 -11.74 -10.83 0.08
CA ARG A 205 -12.57 -12.02 -0.13
C ARG A 205 -12.93 -12.62 1.24
N GLN A 206 -14.22 -12.70 1.55
CA GLN A 206 -14.66 -13.35 2.78
C GLN A 206 -14.51 -14.87 2.67
N ASP A 207 -13.79 -15.50 3.59
CA ASP A 207 -13.73 -16.98 3.68
C ASP A 207 -15.08 -17.58 4.12
N VAL A 208 -15.89 -16.81 4.86
CA VAL A 208 -17.22 -17.20 5.34
C VAL A 208 -18.19 -16.01 5.27
N ARG A 209 -19.42 -16.24 4.80
CA ARG A 209 -20.52 -15.25 4.84
C ARG A 209 -21.30 -15.28 6.18
N GLU A 210 -20.61 -15.42 7.31
CA GLU A 210 -21.25 -15.31 8.63
C GLU A 210 -21.41 -13.83 9.02
N LYS A 211 -22.50 -13.50 9.73
CA LYS A 211 -22.69 -12.13 10.24
C LYS A 211 -21.64 -11.83 11.30
N ARG A 212 -20.73 -10.90 11.01
CA ARG A 212 -19.73 -10.35 11.94
C ARG A 212 -20.41 -9.95 13.26
N LYS A 213 -20.07 -10.65 14.34
CA LYS A 213 -20.57 -10.32 15.68
C LYS A 213 -19.93 -9.01 16.14
N PRO A 214 -20.62 -8.15 16.92
CA PRO A 214 -20.01 -6.95 17.47
C PRO A 214 -18.75 -7.26 18.26
N THR A 215 -17.69 -6.46 18.11
CA THR A 215 -16.41 -6.68 18.81
C THR A 215 -16.60 -6.70 20.34
N SER A 216 -17.52 -5.89 20.86
CA SER A 216 -17.93 -5.88 22.27
C SER A 216 -18.56 -7.21 22.74
N PHE A 217 -19.31 -7.90 21.88
CA PHE A 217 -19.83 -9.23 22.18
C PHE A 217 -18.70 -10.26 22.23
N ILE A 218 -17.76 -10.23 21.28
CA ILE A 218 -16.61 -11.15 21.25
C ILE A 218 -15.74 -10.94 22.51
N LEU A 219 -15.43 -9.69 22.85
CA LEU A 219 -14.61 -9.34 24.01
C LEU A 219 -15.24 -9.77 25.35
N LYS A 220 -16.57 -9.76 25.48
CA LYS A 220 -17.25 -10.19 26.71
C LYS A 220 -17.08 -11.68 27.03
N TRP A 221 -16.80 -12.52 26.03
CA TRP A 221 -16.77 -13.99 26.18
C TRP A 221 -15.43 -14.64 25.84
N SER A 222 -14.40 -13.84 25.54
CA SER A 222 -13.04 -14.28 25.16
C SER A 222 -11.98 -13.72 26.11
N PRO A 223 -10.89 -14.44 26.41
CA PRO A 223 -9.81 -13.93 27.26
C PRO A 223 -9.15 -12.68 26.68
N SER A 224 -8.63 -11.78 27.53
CA SER A 224 -7.92 -10.57 27.09
C SER A 224 -6.76 -10.89 26.14
N PRO A 225 -6.59 -10.20 25.00
CA PRO A 225 -5.47 -10.42 24.09
C PRO A 225 -4.09 -10.35 24.76
N ARG A 226 -3.92 -9.40 25.72
CA ARG A 226 -2.67 -9.25 26.48
C ARG A 226 -2.48 -10.35 27.53
N PHE A 227 -3.57 -10.90 28.08
CA PHE A 227 -3.51 -12.09 28.93
C PHE A 227 -2.97 -13.30 28.15
N LEU A 228 -3.52 -13.53 26.95
CA LEU A 228 -3.10 -14.61 26.06
C LEU A 228 -1.63 -14.44 25.63
N SER A 229 -1.23 -13.22 25.25
CA SER A 229 0.17 -12.87 24.98
C SER A 229 1.10 -13.25 26.14
N ASN A 230 0.82 -12.77 27.35
CA ASN A 230 1.66 -13.04 28.52
C ASN A 230 1.70 -14.52 28.94
N LYS A 231 0.58 -15.25 28.81
CA LYS A 231 0.49 -16.67 29.23
C LYS A 231 1.05 -17.65 28.21
N LEU A 232 0.89 -17.38 26.92
CA LEU A 232 1.26 -18.31 25.85
C LEU A 232 2.56 -17.93 25.15
N PHE A 233 2.76 -16.65 24.83
CA PHE A 233 3.77 -16.19 23.87
C PHE A 233 5.15 -15.85 24.44
N LEU A 234 5.30 -15.79 25.77
CA LEU A 234 6.57 -15.50 26.45
C LEU A 234 7.71 -16.43 25.98
N ALA A 235 8.80 -15.86 25.47
CA ALA A 235 9.98 -16.57 24.98
C ALA A 235 11.15 -16.47 25.97
N LYS A 236 11.23 -17.38 26.97
CA LYS A 236 12.38 -17.45 27.90
C LYS A 236 13.72 -17.74 27.22
N LYS A 237 13.67 -18.37 26.04
CA LYS A 237 14.79 -18.60 25.11
C LYS A 237 14.15 -18.76 23.72
N GLN A 238 14.65 -18.06 22.72
CA GLN A 238 14.24 -18.32 21.33
C GLN A 238 14.89 -19.62 20.85
N ILE A 239 14.09 -20.46 20.20
CA ILE A 239 14.53 -21.65 19.48
C ILE A 239 14.66 -21.25 18.02
N HIS A 240 15.73 -21.64 17.34
CA HIS A 240 15.90 -21.35 15.93
C HIS A 240 14.97 -22.20 15.06
N ALA A 241 14.58 -21.67 13.91
CA ALA A 241 13.76 -22.38 12.94
C ALA A 241 14.42 -23.70 12.46
N PRO A 242 13.62 -24.72 12.09
CA PRO A 242 14.11 -25.90 11.40
C PRO A 242 14.91 -25.55 10.13
N GLN A 243 15.69 -26.52 9.63
CA GLN A 243 16.29 -26.48 8.29
C GLN A 243 17.18 -25.25 8.02
N ASN A 244 17.77 -24.67 9.07
CA ASN A 244 18.65 -23.49 8.97
C ASN A 244 18.00 -22.26 8.33
N THR A 245 16.68 -22.07 8.41
CA THR A 245 16.03 -20.85 7.86
C THR A 245 16.67 -19.58 8.43
N ASN A 246 16.98 -18.60 7.58
CA ASN A 246 17.59 -17.33 7.98
C ASN A 246 16.55 -16.21 8.17
N ALA A 247 16.93 -15.14 8.86
CA ALA A 247 16.05 -14.00 9.10
C ALA A 247 15.67 -13.26 7.82
N LEU A 248 16.46 -13.37 6.74
CA LEU A 248 16.10 -12.80 5.43
C LEU A 248 14.81 -13.41 4.87
N MET A 249 14.52 -14.69 5.13
CA MET A 249 13.23 -15.32 4.82
C MET A 249 12.06 -14.51 5.40
N ILE A 250 12.21 -14.06 6.65
CA ILE A 250 11.16 -13.37 7.39
C ILE A 250 10.94 -11.96 6.86
N PHE A 251 12.03 -11.23 6.58
CA PHE A 251 11.95 -9.87 6.02
C PHE A 251 11.54 -9.85 4.55
N PHE A 252 11.86 -10.88 3.76
CA PHE A 252 11.29 -11.05 2.43
C PHE A 252 9.79 -11.38 2.49
N GLY A 253 9.37 -12.22 3.44
CA GLY A 253 7.94 -12.46 3.72
C GLY A 253 7.19 -11.17 4.09
N GLN A 254 7.79 -10.32 4.92
CA GLN A 254 7.27 -8.98 5.25
C GLN A 254 7.19 -8.07 4.01
N PHE A 255 8.19 -8.08 3.14
CA PHE A 255 8.16 -7.33 1.88
C PHE A 255 7.01 -7.79 0.96
N ILE A 256 6.74 -9.10 0.90
CA ILE A 256 5.60 -9.66 0.16
C ILE A 256 4.25 -9.36 0.84
N ASP A 257 4.19 -9.27 2.18
CA ASP A 257 2.98 -8.78 2.88
C ASP A 257 2.72 -7.32 2.49
N HIS A 258 3.77 -6.50 2.45
CA HIS A 258 3.69 -5.09 2.08
C HIS A 258 3.47 -4.84 0.58
N GLU A 259 3.68 -5.84 -0.27
CA GLU A 259 3.26 -5.85 -1.67
C GLU A 259 1.75 -6.13 -1.79
N LEU A 260 1.24 -7.06 -0.98
CA LEU A 260 -0.11 -7.62 -1.13
C LEU A 260 -1.18 -6.93 -0.29
N THR A 261 -0.87 -6.44 0.92
CA THR A 261 -1.87 -5.96 1.88
C THR A 261 -1.45 -4.72 2.65
N ALA A 262 -2.41 -3.82 2.82
CA ALA A 262 -2.44 -2.87 3.93
C ALA A 262 -3.89 -2.70 4.41
N THR A 263 -4.14 -2.94 5.69
CA THR A 263 -5.43 -2.65 6.32
C THR A 263 -5.39 -1.25 6.92
N PRO A 264 -6.18 -0.28 6.44
CA PRO A 264 -6.18 1.07 6.98
C PRO A 264 -6.67 1.09 8.42
N LEU A 265 -6.20 2.09 9.16
CA LEU A 265 -6.59 2.35 10.54
C LEU A 265 -7.72 3.36 10.61
N GLU A 266 -8.64 3.17 11.54
CA GLU A 266 -9.77 4.07 11.76
C GLU A 266 -9.34 5.32 12.55
N GLU A 267 -9.77 6.52 12.12
CA GLU A 267 -9.64 7.73 12.94
C GLU A 267 -10.28 7.51 14.32
N ILE A 268 -9.72 8.16 15.35
CA ILE A 268 -9.87 7.71 16.74
C ILE A 268 -11.33 7.74 17.24
N ASP A 269 -11.91 6.55 17.36
CA ASP A 269 -12.97 6.26 18.33
C ASP A 269 -12.31 5.92 19.69
N GLU A 270 -12.78 6.50 20.79
CA GLU A 270 -12.07 6.55 22.08
C GLU A 270 -12.26 5.29 22.95
N GLU A 271 -13.21 4.40 22.61
CA GLU A 271 -13.45 3.14 23.33
C GLU A 271 -12.36 2.08 23.05
N ARG A 272 -11.19 2.25 23.68
CA ARG A 272 -9.95 1.51 23.36
C ARG A 272 -9.23 0.92 24.58
N GLN A 273 -9.80 -0.11 25.20
CA GLN A 273 -9.10 -0.86 26.24
C GLN A 273 -9.17 -2.37 26.00
N ALA A 274 -8.00 -2.99 25.99
CA ALA A 274 -7.86 -4.42 26.28
C ALA A 274 -7.20 -4.54 27.67
N PRO A 275 -7.93 -4.22 28.75
CA PRO A 275 -7.32 -4.02 30.05
C PRO A 275 -6.71 -5.32 30.56
N MET A 276 -5.45 -5.20 30.96
CA MET A 276 -4.71 -6.11 31.81
C MET A 276 -3.81 -5.18 32.64
N PRO A 277 -3.94 -5.13 33.98
CA PRO A 277 -3.03 -4.35 34.80
C PRO A 277 -1.59 -4.81 34.50
N HIS A 278 -0.69 -3.85 34.28
CA HIS A 278 0.73 -4.17 34.26
C HIS A 278 1.14 -4.58 35.69
N PRO A 279 2.00 -5.60 35.89
CA PRO A 279 2.58 -5.88 37.19
C PRO A 279 3.50 -4.72 37.61
N GLY A 280 2.95 -3.70 38.27
CA GLY A 280 3.66 -2.50 38.71
C GLY A 280 3.42 -1.20 37.91
N SER A 281 2.37 -1.09 37.08
CA SER A 281 1.96 0.24 36.54
C SER A 281 0.48 0.32 36.16
N ASP A 282 -0.08 1.52 36.26
CA ASP A 282 -1.49 1.81 35.92
C ASP A 282 -1.73 2.06 34.42
N LYS A 283 -0.69 1.93 33.57
CA LYS A 283 -0.80 2.20 32.12
C LYS A 283 -1.62 1.12 31.42
N MET A 284 -2.66 1.54 30.68
CA MET A 284 -3.48 0.66 29.85
C MET A 284 -3.06 0.68 28.38
N MET A 285 -3.15 -0.48 27.72
CA MET A 285 -2.90 -0.63 26.28
C MET A 285 -4.11 -0.20 25.44
N SER A 286 -3.86 0.62 24.43
CA SER A 286 -4.84 1.13 23.47
C SER A 286 -4.50 0.66 22.06
N PHE A 287 -5.51 0.28 21.27
CA PHE A 287 -5.35 -0.19 19.89
C PHE A 287 -6.28 0.56 18.94
N THR A 288 -5.76 0.96 17.77
CA THR A 288 -6.59 1.49 16.68
C THR A 288 -7.20 0.37 15.85
N ARG A 289 -8.54 0.38 15.71
CA ARG A 289 -9.32 -0.60 14.92
C ARG A 289 -8.99 -0.55 13.42
N SER A 290 -9.36 -1.61 12.70
CA SER A 290 -9.28 -1.59 11.23
C SER A 290 -10.45 -0.82 10.67
N ALA A 291 -10.15 0.18 9.84
CA ALA A 291 -11.17 0.90 9.11
C ALA A 291 -11.95 -0.07 8.21
N ILE A 292 -13.27 0.10 8.24
CA ILE A 292 -14.25 -0.56 7.38
C ILE A 292 -14.71 0.45 6.32
N LEU A 293 -15.18 -0.01 5.16
CA LEU A 293 -15.88 0.87 4.23
C LEU A 293 -17.14 1.41 4.92
N ARG A 294 -17.14 2.69 5.28
CA ARG A 294 -18.31 3.37 5.83
C ARG A 294 -19.19 3.89 4.69
N PHE A 295 -20.19 4.68 5.06
CA PHE A 295 -21.11 5.32 4.13
C PHE A 295 -21.46 6.67 4.76
N ASP A 296 -20.47 7.55 4.78
CA ASP A 296 -20.54 8.85 5.45
C ASP A 296 -20.91 9.95 4.45
N TYR A 297 -22.21 10.29 4.44
CA TYR A 297 -22.74 11.38 3.62
C TYR A 297 -22.22 12.78 4.02
N ALA A 298 -21.46 12.93 5.12
CA ALA A 298 -20.95 14.21 5.60
C ALA A 298 -19.44 14.45 5.31
N LYS A 299 -18.61 13.40 5.17
CA LYS A 299 -17.17 13.50 4.84
C LYS A 299 -16.88 13.22 3.35
N CYS A 300 -17.56 13.94 2.44
CA CYS A 300 -17.64 13.63 1.01
C CYS A 300 -16.36 13.93 0.17
N CYS A 301 -15.20 13.40 0.57
CA CYS A 301 -14.01 13.26 -0.30
C CYS A 301 -13.05 12.11 0.07
N LYS A 302 -13.39 11.25 1.05
CA LYS A 302 -12.69 9.97 1.30
C LYS A 302 -13.69 8.83 1.45
N GLU A 303 -14.32 8.41 0.36
CA GLU A 303 -14.95 7.08 0.35
C GLU A 303 -15.01 6.44 -1.04
N TYR A 304 -14.73 5.15 -1.03
CA TYR A 304 -14.66 4.26 -2.18
C TYR A 304 -15.85 3.30 -2.12
N SER A 305 -16.16 2.62 -3.23
CA SER A 305 -17.37 1.84 -3.50
C SER A 305 -18.59 2.66 -3.92
N THR A 306 -18.99 2.50 -5.18
CA THR A 306 -20.29 2.92 -5.71
C THR A 306 -21.44 1.99 -5.31
N ASP A 307 -21.14 0.82 -4.74
CA ASP A 307 -22.14 -0.18 -4.38
C ASP A 307 -22.51 -0.13 -2.90
N ARG A 308 -23.82 -0.16 -2.63
CA ARG A 308 -24.38 -0.32 -1.27
C ARG A 308 -24.06 -1.67 -0.63
N VAL A 309 -23.52 -2.62 -1.41
CA VAL A 309 -23.27 -4.02 -1.00
C VAL A 309 -22.11 -4.12 -0.01
N TRP A 310 -21.06 -3.31 -0.18
CA TRP A 310 -19.79 -3.47 0.53
C TRP A 310 -19.69 -2.71 1.87
N LYS A 311 -20.79 -2.14 2.35
CA LYS A 311 -20.82 -1.31 3.57
C LYS A 311 -20.49 -2.14 4.81
N GLY A 312 -19.47 -1.74 5.55
CA GLY A 312 -19.02 -2.37 6.78
C GLY A 312 -17.98 -3.47 6.59
N GLU A 313 -17.54 -3.74 5.35
CA GLU A 313 -16.49 -4.71 5.08
C GLU A 313 -15.08 -4.11 5.27
N PRO A 314 -14.13 -4.86 5.84
CA PRO A 314 -12.72 -4.50 5.81
C PRO A 314 -12.17 -4.58 4.39
N PHE A 315 -11.23 -3.69 4.06
CA PHE A 315 -10.71 -3.54 2.71
C PHE A 315 -9.17 -3.40 2.68
N ASN A 316 -8.59 -3.74 1.54
CA ASN A 316 -7.17 -3.60 1.26
C ASN A 316 -6.92 -2.25 0.58
N THR A 317 -5.98 -1.42 1.06
CA THR A 317 -5.59 -0.19 0.35
C THR A 317 -4.63 -0.42 -0.81
N LEU A 318 -3.96 -1.58 -0.87
CA LEU A 318 -3.07 -1.97 -1.96
C LEU A 318 -3.80 -2.78 -3.04
N THR A 319 -3.11 -3.06 -4.15
CA THR A 319 -3.53 -4.09 -5.10
C THR A 319 -3.49 -5.46 -4.41
N SER A 320 -4.24 -6.44 -4.92
CA SER A 320 -4.13 -7.83 -4.45
C SER A 320 -3.10 -8.63 -5.24
N PHE A 321 -2.21 -7.99 -6.00
CA PHE A 321 -1.31 -8.66 -6.95
C PHE A 321 0.15 -8.42 -6.57
N ILE A 322 1.03 -9.31 -7.03
CA ILE A 322 2.48 -9.08 -6.97
C ILE A 322 2.84 -8.32 -8.27
N ASP A 323 2.54 -7.02 -8.31
CA ASP A 323 2.70 -6.12 -9.48
C ASP A 323 3.73 -4.99 -9.25
N GLY A 324 4.57 -5.15 -8.23
CA GLY A 324 5.64 -4.25 -7.80
C GLY A 324 5.15 -3.05 -7.01
N GLY A 325 3.98 -3.11 -6.37
CA GLY A 325 3.41 -2.04 -5.54
C GLY A 325 4.37 -1.55 -4.45
N ALA A 326 5.12 -2.42 -3.80
CA ALA A 326 6.14 -2.11 -2.79
C ALA A 326 7.37 -1.36 -3.36
N ILE A 327 7.58 -1.42 -4.67
CA ILE A 327 8.69 -0.79 -5.40
C ILE A 327 8.23 0.52 -6.05
N TYR A 328 7.07 0.48 -6.74
CA TYR A 328 6.57 1.54 -7.61
C TYR A 328 5.43 2.36 -7.01
N GLY A 329 4.78 1.91 -5.95
CA GLY A 329 3.58 2.52 -5.37
C GLY A 329 2.28 1.96 -5.93
N SER A 330 1.25 1.95 -5.07
CA SER A 330 -0.15 1.59 -5.41
C SER A 330 -1.03 2.82 -5.74
N ASP A 331 -0.49 4.03 -5.67
CA ASP A 331 -1.16 5.28 -6.03
C ASP A 331 -0.37 6.08 -7.09
N ASN A 332 -1.05 6.85 -7.94
CA ASN A 332 -0.36 7.52 -9.05
C ASN A 332 0.56 8.66 -8.59
N LEU A 333 0.31 9.28 -7.43
CA LEU A 333 1.16 10.37 -6.92
C LEU A 333 2.52 9.82 -6.48
N ARG A 334 2.55 8.74 -5.70
CA ARG A 334 3.78 8.03 -5.31
C ARG A 334 4.49 7.47 -6.53
N ALA A 335 3.78 6.78 -7.42
CA ALA A 335 4.37 6.17 -8.62
C ALA A 335 4.95 7.17 -9.62
N ILE A 336 4.45 8.42 -9.64
CA ILE A 336 5.04 9.51 -10.40
C ILE A 336 6.20 10.16 -9.62
N THR A 337 6.05 10.38 -8.32
CA THR A 337 7.03 11.09 -7.48
C THR A 337 8.33 10.31 -7.28
N LEU A 338 8.29 8.97 -7.31
CA LEU A 338 9.47 8.11 -7.24
C LEU A 338 10.30 8.05 -8.54
N ARG A 339 9.80 8.59 -9.66
CA ARG A 339 10.49 8.52 -10.97
C ARG A 339 11.44 9.70 -11.20
N SER A 340 12.59 9.41 -11.80
CA SER A 340 13.54 10.45 -12.24
C SER A 340 13.12 11.14 -13.55
N PHE A 341 12.27 10.47 -14.35
CA PHE A 341 11.95 10.83 -15.74
C PHE A 341 13.19 10.96 -16.65
N LYS A 342 14.29 10.32 -16.25
CA LYS A 342 15.54 10.25 -17.00
C LYS A 342 15.91 8.78 -17.24
N HIS A 343 16.08 8.42 -18.52
CA HIS A 343 16.56 7.11 -18.97
C HIS A 343 15.75 5.88 -18.48
N GLY A 344 14.52 6.09 -18.01
CA GLY A 344 13.63 5.09 -17.44
C GLY A 344 13.74 4.92 -15.92
N GLU A 345 14.63 5.64 -15.24
CA GLU A 345 15.08 5.31 -13.87
C GLU A 345 14.16 5.82 -12.75
N LEU A 346 14.14 5.12 -11.62
CA LEU A 346 13.67 5.62 -10.33
C LEU A 346 14.68 6.60 -9.73
N LEU A 347 14.19 7.51 -8.88
CA LEU A 347 15.04 8.40 -8.09
C LEU A 347 15.85 7.58 -7.09
N LEU A 348 17.17 7.64 -7.21
CA LEU A 348 18.12 7.26 -6.16
C LEU A 348 19.02 8.46 -5.85
N LYS A 349 19.54 8.51 -4.63
CA LYS A 349 20.38 9.60 -4.12
C LYS A 349 21.69 9.03 -3.58
N GLN A 350 22.80 9.73 -3.84
CA GLN A 350 24.09 9.36 -3.26
C GLN A 350 24.12 9.79 -1.79
N ARG A 351 24.30 8.82 -0.89
CA ARG A 351 24.37 8.97 0.58
C ARG A 351 25.44 8.03 1.11
N GLU A 352 26.37 8.53 1.93
CA GLU A 352 27.49 7.73 2.49
C GLU A 352 28.27 6.88 1.44
N GLY A 353 28.37 7.37 0.20
CA GLY A 353 29.05 6.68 -0.90
C GLY A 353 28.21 5.61 -1.63
N GLU A 354 26.91 5.51 -1.36
CA GLU A 354 25.99 4.53 -1.94
C GLU A 354 24.73 5.17 -2.55
N GLN A 355 24.16 4.50 -3.57
CA GLN A 355 22.86 4.87 -4.12
C GLN A 355 21.73 4.33 -3.22
N ASN A 356 21.12 5.21 -2.43
CA ASN A 356 20.00 4.88 -1.55
C ASN A 356 18.70 5.53 -2.07
N LEU A 357 17.58 5.11 -1.49
CA LEU A 357 16.27 5.71 -1.73
C LEU A 357 16.28 7.23 -1.43
N PRO A 358 15.37 8.02 -2.04
CA PRO A 358 15.18 9.40 -1.64
C PRO A 358 14.57 9.45 -0.23
N VAL A 359 14.80 10.54 0.51
CA VAL A 359 14.11 10.78 1.79
C VAL A 359 13.02 11.85 1.64
N ASN A 360 12.10 11.88 2.60
CA ASN A 360 10.95 12.79 2.61
C ASN A 360 11.34 14.26 2.89
N ASN A 361 12.00 14.92 1.93
CA ASN A 361 12.37 16.34 2.00
C ASN A 361 12.32 17.05 0.64
N ASN A 362 12.32 18.38 0.66
CA ASN A 362 12.22 19.24 -0.52
C ASN A 362 13.44 19.22 -1.48
N LYS A 363 14.59 18.65 -1.07
CA LYS A 363 15.79 18.47 -1.91
C LYS A 363 15.71 17.16 -2.71
N ASP A 364 15.15 16.13 -2.10
CA ASP A 364 15.10 14.79 -2.67
C ASP A 364 13.86 14.57 -3.55
N LEU A 365 12.70 15.04 -3.10
CA LEU A 365 11.40 14.76 -3.70
C LEU A 365 10.65 16.00 -4.19
N ALA A 366 9.81 15.78 -5.20
CA ALA A 366 8.85 16.75 -5.70
C ALA A 366 7.76 17.05 -4.67
N PHE A 367 7.26 16.01 -4.01
CA PHE A 367 6.18 16.05 -3.01
C PHE A 367 6.60 15.29 -1.76
N HIS A 368 6.05 15.68 -0.61
CA HIS A 368 6.05 14.82 0.57
C HIS A 368 5.09 13.65 0.30
N LEU A 369 5.50 12.44 0.67
CA LEU A 369 4.69 11.22 0.52
C LEU A 369 4.45 10.63 1.91
N GLU A 370 3.21 10.23 2.22
CA GLU A 370 2.87 9.68 3.53
C GLU A 370 3.66 8.40 3.81
N ASN A 371 4.34 8.33 4.96
CA ASN A 371 5.01 7.13 5.46
C ASN A 371 4.59 6.89 6.91
N GLU A 372 4.60 5.64 7.34
CA GLU A 372 4.50 5.31 8.76
C GLU A 372 5.77 5.75 9.50
N SER A 373 5.60 6.17 10.75
CA SER A 373 6.66 6.70 11.61
C SER A 373 6.27 6.52 13.07
N ASP A 374 7.27 6.27 13.92
CA ASP A 374 7.14 6.31 15.38
C ASP A 374 7.40 7.71 15.98
N GLY A 375 7.62 8.73 15.14
CA GLY A 375 7.93 10.10 15.55
C GLY A 375 9.35 10.34 16.07
N ARG A 376 10.19 9.30 16.24
CA ARG A 376 11.58 9.45 16.73
C ARG A 376 12.52 9.97 15.64
N GLU A 377 12.33 9.52 14.40
CA GLU A 377 13.13 9.97 13.26
C GLU A 377 12.40 10.98 12.37
N LYS A 378 12.98 12.18 12.22
CA LYS A 378 12.40 13.30 11.47
C LYS A 378 12.47 13.17 9.93
N THR A 379 13.19 12.18 9.43
CA THR A 379 13.51 12.04 8.00
C THR A 379 13.56 10.56 7.65
N LEU A 380 12.55 10.08 6.92
CA LEU A 380 12.43 8.70 6.50
C LEU A 380 12.73 8.55 5.00
N PHE A 381 13.25 7.39 4.61
CA PHE A 381 13.38 6.99 3.20
C PHE A 381 12.02 6.74 2.57
N VAL A 382 11.91 6.83 1.24
CA VAL A 382 10.63 6.71 0.54
C VAL A 382 10.74 5.67 -0.57
N ALA A 383 9.84 4.68 -0.50
CA ALA A 383 9.68 3.59 -1.46
C ALA A 383 8.22 3.49 -1.93
N GLY A 384 7.90 2.45 -2.70
CA GLY A 384 6.53 2.17 -3.15
C GLY A 384 5.54 1.89 -2.02
N ASP A 385 5.98 1.29 -0.92
CA ASP A 385 5.15 1.14 0.28
C ASP A 385 5.50 2.18 1.37
N GLY A 386 4.50 2.60 2.15
CA GLY A 386 4.65 3.60 3.23
C GLY A 386 5.33 3.09 4.50
N ARG A 387 5.41 1.76 4.69
CA ARG A 387 5.99 1.09 5.87
C ARG A 387 7.44 0.66 5.65
N ALA A 388 8.04 1.00 4.51
CA ALA A 388 9.39 0.57 4.11
C ALA A 388 10.52 0.88 5.11
N ASN A 389 10.29 1.75 6.10
CA ASN A 389 11.26 2.14 7.12
C ASN A 389 11.10 1.36 8.45
N GLU A 390 10.07 0.53 8.59
CA GLU A 390 9.70 -0.12 9.86
C GLU A 390 10.91 -0.81 10.53
N ASN A 391 11.75 -1.49 9.74
CA ASN A 391 13.07 -1.96 10.16
C ASN A 391 14.11 -1.83 9.01
N PRO A 392 15.42 -1.79 9.31
CA PRO A 392 16.47 -1.60 8.31
C PRO A 392 16.60 -2.77 7.32
N PHE A 393 16.19 -3.98 7.68
CA PHE A 393 16.27 -5.15 6.81
C PHE A 393 15.20 -5.07 5.71
N LEU A 394 13.95 -4.73 6.06
CA LEU A 394 12.90 -4.39 5.09
C LEU A 394 13.33 -3.25 4.16
N LEU A 395 13.88 -2.17 4.73
CA LEU A 395 14.40 -1.02 3.97
C LEU A 395 15.51 -1.43 2.97
N SER A 396 16.35 -2.41 3.33
CA SER A 396 17.38 -2.96 2.44
C SER A 396 16.76 -3.63 1.21
N ILE A 397 15.65 -4.35 1.37
CA ILE A 397 14.93 -5.04 0.27
C ILE A 397 14.27 -4.03 -0.67
N HIS A 398 13.58 -3.01 -0.14
CA HIS A 398 13.06 -1.91 -0.99
C HIS A 398 14.18 -1.19 -1.75
N THR A 399 15.33 -0.95 -1.12
CA THR A 399 16.47 -0.29 -1.77
C THR A 399 17.11 -1.19 -2.83
N LEU A 400 17.22 -2.50 -2.59
CA LEU A 400 17.70 -3.50 -3.57
C LEU A 400 16.86 -3.49 -4.84
N PHE A 401 15.53 -3.62 -4.74
CA PHE A 401 14.67 -3.63 -5.92
C PHE A 401 14.62 -2.29 -6.66
N ALA A 402 14.80 -1.16 -5.96
CA ALA A 402 14.94 0.15 -6.61
C ALA A 402 16.28 0.29 -7.36
N ARG A 403 17.39 -0.26 -6.83
CA ARG A 403 18.66 -0.40 -7.55
C ARG A 403 18.51 -1.33 -8.76
N GLU A 404 17.86 -2.47 -8.59
CA GLU A 404 17.64 -3.46 -9.65
C GLU A 404 16.86 -2.86 -10.83
N HIS A 405 15.79 -2.10 -10.57
CA HIS A 405 15.09 -1.38 -11.63
C HIS A 405 16.01 -0.45 -12.44
N ASN A 406 16.90 0.29 -11.78
CA ASN A 406 17.84 1.18 -12.46
C ASN A 406 18.93 0.39 -13.22
N ARG A 407 19.39 -0.74 -12.68
CA ARG A 407 20.29 -1.68 -13.35
C ARG A 407 19.66 -2.26 -14.62
N VAL A 408 18.40 -2.71 -14.54
CA VAL A 408 17.60 -3.20 -15.67
C VAL A 408 17.37 -2.11 -16.71
N CYS A 409 17.08 -0.88 -16.31
CA CYS A 409 17.05 0.27 -17.23
C CYS A 409 18.37 0.43 -18.00
N GLY A 410 19.52 0.28 -17.32
CA GLY A 410 20.84 0.23 -17.95
C GLY A 410 20.98 -0.90 -18.98
N LEU A 411 20.63 -2.14 -18.59
CA LEU A 411 20.67 -3.30 -19.47
C LEU A 411 19.78 -3.14 -20.72
N ILE A 412 18.55 -2.62 -20.55
CA ILE A 412 17.64 -2.35 -21.68
C ILE A 412 18.24 -1.32 -22.63
N ARG A 413 18.89 -0.26 -22.13
CA ARG A 413 19.54 0.76 -22.98
C ARG A 413 20.70 0.15 -23.78
N GLN A 414 21.53 -0.68 -23.16
CA GLN A 414 22.60 -1.41 -23.84
C GLN A 414 22.05 -2.43 -24.87
N TRP A 415 20.95 -3.11 -24.54
CA TRP A 415 20.29 -4.09 -25.40
C TRP A 415 19.59 -3.46 -26.62
N THR A 416 19.09 -2.24 -26.47
CA THR A 416 18.37 -1.51 -27.51
C THR A 416 19.27 -0.61 -28.35
N SER A 417 20.43 -0.16 -27.85
CA SER A 417 21.40 0.60 -28.67
C SER A 417 21.97 -0.23 -29.82
N THR A 418 22.13 -1.55 -29.61
CA THR A 418 22.62 -2.51 -30.61
C THR A 418 21.57 -2.92 -31.65
N ARG A 419 20.28 -2.58 -31.46
CA ARG A 419 19.16 -2.96 -32.35
C ARG A 419 18.49 -1.72 -32.94
N ARG A 420 18.38 -1.62 -34.28
CA ARG A 420 17.84 -0.45 -35.01
C ARG A 420 16.36 -0.12 -34.66
N SER A 421 16.11 0.57 -33.55
CA SER A 421 14.76 1.04 -33.17
C SER A 421 14.76 2.34 -32.36
N LYS A 422 14.83 3.49 -33.04
CA LYS A 422 14.82 4.85 -32.44
C LYS A 422 13.60 5.16 -31.52
N LYS A 423 12.54 4.33 -31.51
CA LYS A 423 11.38 4.50 -30.63
C LYS A 423 11.51 3.81 -29.26
N ARG A 424 12.44 2.83 -29.11
CA ARG A 424 12.62 2.02 -27.89
C ARG A 424 13.68 2.57 -26.92
N THR A 425 14.08 3.83 -27.10
CA THR A 425 15.06 4.54 -26.25
C THR A 425 14.44 5.66 -25.42
N LYS A 426 13.10 5.84 -25.47
CA LYS A 426 12.37 6.85 -24.69
C LYS A 426 12.20 6.42 -23.23
N ASP A 427 12.30 7.38 -22.32
CA ASP A 427 12.12 7.21 -20.87
C ASP A 427 10.93 6.32 -20.48
N GLU A 428 9.71 6.74 -20.85
CA GLU A 428 8.46 6.01 -20.59
C GLU A 428 8.47 4.55 -21.11
N TRP A 429 9.17 4.29 -22.24
CA TRP A 429 9.25 2.93 -22.77
C TRP A 429 10.22 2.07 -21.95
N ILE A 430 11.38 2.63 -21.58
CA ILE A 430 12.38 1.95 -20.76
C ILE A 430 11.82 1.69 -19.36
N TYR A 431 11.26 2.71 -18.69
CA TYR A 431 10.63 2.59 -17.36
C TYR A 431 9.61 1.45 -17.32
N HIS A 432 8.66 1.44 -18.26
CA HIS A 432 7.64 0.41 -18.29
C HIS A 432 8.15 -0.97 -18.69
N GLN A 433 9.22 -1.07 -19.49
CA GLN A 433 9.81 -2.37 -19.83
C GLN A 433 10.66 -2.92 -18.67
N ALA A 434 11.38 -2.05 -17.95
CA ALA A 434 12.11 -2.40 -16.73
C ALA A 434 11.15 -2.80 -15.60
N ARG A 435 10.04 -2.07 -15.39
CA ARG A 435 8.98 -2.47 -14.44
C ARG A 435 8.46 -3.88 -14.76
N LEU A 436 8.21 -4.22 -16.01
CA LEU A 436 7.76 -5.57 -16.38
C LEU A 436 8.80 -6.66 -16.08
N ILE A 437 10.10 -6.40 -16.35
CA ILE A 437 11.19 -7.33 -16.02
C ILE A 437 11.30 -7.54 -14.51
N VAL A 438 11.30 -6.46 -13.71
CA VAL A 438 11.45 -6.53 -12.25
C VAL A 438 10.22 -7.15 -11.57
N ILE A 439 9.01 -6.94 -12.11
CA ILE A 439 7.81 -7.66 -11.66
C ILE A 439 7.97 -9.16 -11.93
N ALA A 440 8.42 -9.53 -13.14
CA ALA A 440 8.63 -10.94 -13.48
C ALA A 440 9.71 -11.61 -12.62
N GLU A 441 10.77 -10.88 -12.30
CA GLU A 441 11.82 -11.30 -11.36
C GLU A 441 11.27 -11.49 -9.93
N LEU A 442 10.52 -10.50 -9.41
CA LEU A 442 9.88 -10.57 -8.10
C LEU A 442 8.88 -11.74 -8.01
N GLN A 443 8.05 -11.93 -9.03
CA GLN A 443 7.12 -13.06 -9.11
C GLN A 443 7.86 -14.39 -9.17
N SER A 444 8.87 -14.54 -10.03
CA SER A 444 9.66 -15.78 -10.11
C SER A 444 10.37 -16.10 -8.79
N ILE A 445 10.99 -15.12 -8.12
CA ILE A 445 11.59 -15.31 -6.79
C ILE A 445 10.52 -15.72 -5.77
N THR A 446 9.35 -15.07 -5.80
CA THR A 446 8.27 -15.39 -4.86
C THR A 446 7.77 -16.81 -5.04
N PHE A 447 7.44 -17.22 -6.27
CA PHE A 447 6.79 -18.50 -6.54
C PHE A 447 7.75 -19.69 -6.69
N ASN A 448 9.02 -19.47 -7.06
CA ASN A 448 10.00 -20.54 -7.34
C ASN A 448 11.14 -20.65 -6.30
N GLU A 449 11.21 -19.74 -5.31
CA GLU A 449 12.21 -19.80 -4.23
C GLU A 449 11.59 -19.59 -2.86
N PHE A 450 10.86 -18.48 -2.66
CA PHE A 450 10.30 -18.12 -1.36
C PHE A 450 9.13 -19.01 -0.94
N VAL A 451 8.09 -19.16 -1.77
CA VAL A 451 6.94 -20.02 -1.46
C VAL A 451 7.36 -21.49 -1.27
N PRO A 452 8.22 -22.09 -2.12
CA PRO A 452 8.81 -23.41 -1.88
C PRO A 452 9.54 -23.53 -0.54
N ALA A 453 10.29 -22.51 -0.11
CA ALA A 453 10.96 -22.49 1.19
C ALA A 453 10.00 -22.30 2.39
N MET A 454 8.81 -21.73 2.16
CA MET A 454 7.78 -21.51 3.18
C MET A 454 6.83 -22.71 3.36
N LEU A 455 6.37 -23.29 2.25
CA LEU A 455 5.26 -24.25 2.20
C LEU A 455 5.68 -25.66 1.72
N GLY A 456 6.92 -25.84 1.27
CA GLY A 456 7.39 -27.05 0.60
C GLY A 456 7.31 -26.96 -0.92
N LYS A 457 8.19 -27.70 -1.61
CA LYS A 457 8.47 -27.54 -3.05
C LYS A 457 7.23 -27.67 -3.94
N ASP A 458 6.36 -28.63 -3.67
CA ASP A 458 5.21 -28.96 -4.51
C ASP A 458 3.89 -28.30 -4.06
N ALA A 459 3.91 -27.42 -3.06
CA ALA A 459 2.72 -26.97 -2.33
C ALA A 459 1.63 -26.30 -3.20
N LEU A 460 2.00 -25.66 -4.31
CA LEU A 460 1.02 -25.05 -5.24
C LEU A 460 0.63 -25.97 -6.41
N GLY A 461 1.41 -27.02 -6.68
CA GLY A 461 1.38 -27.80 -7.92
C GLY A 461 1.74 -26.98 -9.17
N GLU A 462 1.70 -27.61 -10.35
CA GLU A 462 2.03 -26.96 -11.63
C GLU A 462 1.13 -25.76 -11.96
N TYR A 463 1.65 -24.85 -12.79
CA TYR A 463 0.91 -23.71 -13.31
C TYR A 463 0.17 -24.10 -14.60
N ASN A 464 -1.15 -23.95 -14.59
CA ASN A 464 -2.03 -24.38 -15.69
C ASN A 464 -2.52 -23.20 -16.55
N GLY A 465 -1.82 -22.05 -16.49
CA GLY A 465 -2.23 -20.81 -17.15
C GLY A 465 -3.22 -19.97 -16.35
N TYR A 466 -3.46 -18.75 -16.82
CA TYR A 466 -4.36 -17.79 -16.18
C TYR A 466 -5.83 -18.20 -16.33
N ASN A 467 -6.56 -18.20 -15.21
CA ASN A 467 -7.99 -18.47 -15.16
C ASN A 467 -8.76 -17.22 -14.72
N PRO A 468 -9.56 -16.58 -15.61
CA PRO A 468 -10.31 -15.38 -15.28
C PRO A 468 -11.47 -15.61 -14.30
N SER A 469 -11.87 -16.85 -14.05
CA SER A 469 -12.86 -17.19 -13.02
C SER A 469 -12.28 -17.27 -11.59
N VAL A 470 -10.95 -17.18 -11.43
CA VAL A 470 -10.29 -17.17 -10.11
C VAL A 470 -10.38 -15.78 -9.47
N ASP A 471 -10.92 -15.72 -8.25
CA ASP A 471 -10.91 -14.53 -7.41
C ASP A 471 -9.56 -14.38 -6.72
N ALA A 472 -8.65 -13.61 -7.33
CA ALA A 472 -7.31 -13.34 -6.83
C ALA A 472 -7.26 -12.46 -5.57
N ARG A 473 -8.37 -11.81 -5.17
CA ARG A 473 -8.41 -10.95 -3.98
C ARG A 473 -7.92 -11.69 -2.75
N LEU A 474 -7.19 -10.97 -1.89
CA LEU A 474 -6.76 -11.52 -0.61
C LEU A 474 -7.97 -11.94 0.24
N SER A 475 -7.91 -13.10 0.90
CA SER A 475 -8.94 -13.50 1.85
C SER A 475 -8.79 -12.80 3.20
N THR A 476 -9.90 -12.66 3.92
CA THR A 476 -9.88 -12.05 5.25
C THR A 476 -9.00 -12.83 6.22
N SER A 477 -8.99 -14.17 6.18
CA SER A 477 -8.10 -15.00 7.00
C SER A 477 -6.63 -14.80 6.68
N HIS A 478 -6.28 -14.71 5.39
CA HIS A 478 -4.90 -14.47 4.96
C HIS A 478 -4.36 -13.13 5.48
N ALA A 479 -5.07 -12.04 5.17
CA ALA A 479 -4.66 -10.67 5.55
C ALA A 479 -4.78 -10.38 7.07
N ALA A 480 -5.73 -11.01 7.76
CA ALA A 480 -5.93 -10.79 9.19
C ALA A 480 -4.93 -11.54 10.07
N PHE A 481 -4.55 -12.77 9.70
CA PHE A 481 -3.67 -13.58 10.56
C PHE A 481 -2.78 -14.60 9.86
N ALA A 482 -3.22 -15.27 8.77
CA ALA A 482 -2.51 -16.46 8.31
C ALA A 482 -1.16 -16.15 7.65
N TYR A 483 -0.99 -14.94 7.10
CA TYR A 483 0.29 -14.47 6.59
C TYR A 483 1.17 -13.76 7.66
N ARG A 484 0.67 -13.66 8.91
CA ARG A 484 1.40 -13.07 10.05
C ARG A 484 2.32 -14.06 10.77
N TRP A 485 2.57 -15.23 10.17
CA TRP A 485 3.48 -16.26 10.69
C TRP A 485 4.90 -15.70 10.90
N GLY A 486 5.34 -14.79 10.03
CA GLY A 486 6.66 -14.17 10.09
C GLY A 486 6.95 -13.45 11.41
N HIS A 487 5.93 -12.97 12.13
CA HIS A 487 6.11 -12.34 13.45
C HIS A 487 6.67 -13.31 14.52
N SER A 488 6.48 -14.62 14.36
CA SER A 488 7.16 -15.62 15.20
C SER A 488 8.60 -15.86 14.77
N GLY A 489 8.89 -15.73 13.47
CA GLY A 489 10.20 -16.00 12.91
C GLY A 489 11.27 -14.95 13.21
N VAL A 490 10.91 -13.77 13.74
CA VAL A 490 11.88 -12.68 13.95
C VAL A 490 12.81 -12.96 15.15
N PRO A 491 14.14 -12.92 14.96
CA PRO A 491 15.11 -12.97 16.05
C PRO A 491 15.09 -11.73 16.94
N GLU A 492 15.40 -11.91 18.23
CA GLU A 492 15.50 -10.82 19.21
C GLU A 492 16.74 -9.94 18.98
N THR A 493 17.84 -10.52 18.46
CA THR A 493 19.13 -9.81 18.30
C THR A 493 19.82 -10.10 16.99
N PHE A 494 20.51 -9.09 16.45
CA PHE A 494 21.25 -9.16 15.19
C PHE A 494 22.68 -8.64 15.38
N ASP A 495 23.63 -9.27 14.69
CA ASP A 495 25.02 -8.81 14.60
C ASP A 495 25.26 -8.12 13.26
N ILE A 496 25.36 -6.79 13.29
CA ILE A 496 25.47 -5.96 12.08
C ILE A 496 26.85 -5.33 12.02
N LYS A 497 27.52 -5.39 10.87
CA LYS A 497 28.80 -4.72 10.64
C LYS A 497 28.58 -3.25 10.29
N THR A 498 29.32 -2.36 10.94
CA THR A 498 29.41 -0.95 10.53
C THR A 498 30.20 -0.83 9.23
N ARG A 499 30.10 0.32 8.51
CA ARG A 499 30.97 0.64 7.36
C ARG A 499 32.47 0.56 7.67
N LYS A 500 32.87 0.68 8.95
CA LYS A 500 34.25 0.56 9.44
C LYS A 500 34.66 -0.88 9.81
N GLY A 501 33.85 -1.89 9.49
CA GLY A 501 34.14 -3.30 9.75
C GLY A 501 33.88 -3.78 11.18
N LYS A 502 33.64 -2.88 12.15
CA LYS A 502 33.26 -3.27 13.53
C LYS A 502 31.88 -3.93 13.53
N THR A 503 31.79 -5.17 13.99
CA THR A 503 30.53 -5.87 14.29
C THR A 503 29.89 -5.29 15.55
N VAL A 504 28.58 -5.11 15.53
CA VAL A 504 27.79 -4.49 16.59
C VAL A 504 26.51 -5.31 16.78
N ARG A 505 26.34 -5.87 17.99
CA ARG A 505 25.09 -6.54 18.39
C ARG A 505 24.01 -5.51 18.74
N ARG A 506 22.79 -5.73 18.27
CA ARG A 506 21.61 -4.88 18.54
C ARG A 506 20.40 -5.75 18.86
N SER A 507 19.54 -5.27 19.76
CA SER A 507 18.20 -5.85 19.94
C SER A 507 17.25 -5.30 18.89
N LEU A 508 16.24 -6.08 18.48
CA LEU A 508 15.30 -5.70 17.43
C LEU A 508 14.58 -4.38 17.74
N LYS A 509 14.21 -4.13 19.00
CA LYS A 509 13.58 -2.87 19.44
C LYS A 509 14.43 -1.63 19.17
N ASP A 510 15.76 -1.77 19.14
CA ASP A 510 16.70 -0.68 18.83
C ASP A 510 16.83 -0.44 17.31
N LEU A 511 16.28 -1.34 16.47
CA LEU A 511 16.34 -1.27 15.01
C LEU A 511 15.10 -0.65 14.39
N PHE A 512 13.95 -0.64 15.08
CA PHE A 512 12.71 -0.06 14.55
C PHE A 512 12.91 1.40 14.10
N PHE A 513 12.46 1.72 12.88
CA PHE A 513 12.60 3.03 12.23
C PHE A 513 14.04 3.60 12.17
N GLY A 514 15.08 2.76 12.32
CA GLY A 514 16.47 3.20 12.42
C GLY A 514 17.15 3.58 11.10
N THR A 515 16.72 4.65 10.42
CA THR A 515 17.32 5.06 9.13
C THR A 515 18.77 5.52 9.28
N LYS A 516 19.14 6.14 10.42
CA LYS A 516 20.54 6.46 10.74
C LYS A 516 21.42 5.22 10.89
N LEU A 517 20.85 4.12 11.39
CA LEU A 517 21.56 2.84 11.48
C LEU A 517 21.80 2.30 10.07
N PHE A 518 20.77 2.33 9.21
CA PHE A 518 20.88 1.92 7.81
C PHE A 518 21.98 2.71 7.07
N ASP A 519 21.99 4.04 7.13
CA ASP A 519 23.03 4.86 6.47
C ASP A 519 24.44 4.57 7.01
N SER A 520 24.61 4.41 8.33
CA SER A 520 25.93 4.19 8.97
C SER A 520 26.50 2.78 8.85
N HIS A 521 25.66 1.78 8.52
CA HIS A 521 26.09 0.39 8.29
C HIS A 521 26.17 0.08 6.79
N GLY A 522 25.29 0.67 5.98
CA GLY A 522 25.20 0.45 4.54
C GLY A 522 24.43 -0.80 4.18
N LEU A 523 23.88 -0.81 2.95
CA LEU A 523 22.95 -1.85 2.50
C LEU A 523 23.57 -3.25 2.62
N ASP A 524 24.80 -3.39 2.12
CA ASP A 524 25.53 -4.65 2.03
C ASP A 524 25.71 -5.33 3.40
N ASN A 525 26.00 -4.56 4.46
CA ASN A 525 26.14 -5.11 5.81
C ASN A 525 24.81 -5.45 6.47
N VAL A 526 23.74 -4.70 6.16
CA VAL A 526 22.40 -4.93 6.69
C VAL A 526 21.78 -6.19 6.07
N ILE A 527 21.87 -6.37 4.74
CA ILE A 527 21.35 -7.58 4.08
C ILE A 527 22.12 -8.84 4.50
N LEU A 528 23.45 -8.74 4.65
CA LEU A 528 24.27 -9.83 5.18
C LEU A 528 23.94 -10.21 6.62
N ALA A 529 23.58 -9.25 7.47
CA ALA A 529 23.16 -9.54 8.84
C ALA A 529 21.84 -10.34 8.86
N ALA A 530 20.87 -10.02 7.98
CA ALA A 530 19.65 -10.81 7.83
C ALA A 530 19.91 -12.22 7.28
N MET A 531 20.82 -12.39 6.32
CA MET A 531 21.18 -13.69 5.75
C MET A 531 21.92 -14.62 6.73
N ASN A 532 22.72 -14.05 7.62
CA ASN A 532 23.58 -14.80 8.54
C ASN A 532 22.97 -15.00 9.94
N THR A 533 21.89 -14.30 10.27
CA THR A 533 21.14 -14.53 11.52
C THR A 533 20.12 -15.65 11.27
N PRO A 534 20.14 -16.77 12.01
CA PRO A 534 19.09 -17.79 11.93
C PRO A 534 17.74 -17.21 12.39
N ALA A 535 16.66 -17.55 11.69
CA ALA A 535 15.30 -17.19 12.11
C ALA A 535 14.93 -17.89 13.44
N SER A 536 13.97 -17.31 14.16
CA SER A 536 13.26 -17.98 15.25
C SER A 536 12.28 -19.01 14.69
N ASN A 537 11.89 -20.00 15.51
CA ASN A 537 10.87 -20.97 15.14
C ASN A 537 9.48 -20.32 14.94
N ILE A 538 8.63 -20.95 14.12
CA ILE A 538 7.24 -20.51 13.92
C ILE A 538 6.35 -21.25 14.92
N ASP A 539 6.13 -20.63 16.08
CA ASP A 539 5.35 -21.20 17.17
C ASP A 539 4.73 -20.09 18.07
N LEU A 540 4.41 -20.41 19.33
CA LEU A 540 3.97 -19.44 20.34
C LEU A 540 5.16 -18.89 21.17
N LYS A 541 6.31 -18.53 20.58
CA LYS A 541 7.49 -17.94 21.26
C LYS A 541 7.98 -16.70 20.50
N ILE A 542 7.25 -15.59 20.67
CA ILE A 542 7.53 -14.32 19.99
C ILE A 542 8.56 -13.50 20.78
N SER A 543 9.45 -12.83 20.05
CA SER A 543 10.45 -11.85 20.56
C SER A 543 9.82 -10.83 21.51
N ASP A 544 10.51 -10.51 22.60
CA ASP A 544 10.06 -9.46 23.54
C ASP A 544 10.13 -8.07 22.90
N SER A 545 11.06 -7.83 21.97
CA SER A 545 11.04 -6.63 21.13
C SER A 545 9.71 -6.42 20.36
N LEU A 546 9.01 -7.49 19.96
CA LEU A 546 7.70 -7.43 19.30
C LEU A 546 6.51 -7.52 20.28
N ARG A 547 6.66 -8.30 21.35
CA ARG A 547 5.60 -8.56 22.35
C ARG A 547 5.45 -7.43 23.37
N ASP A 548 6.54 -6.72 23.66
CA ASP A 548 6.63 -5.79 24.79
C ASP A 548 7.20 -4.41 24.44
N PHE A 549 7.95 -4.26 23.34
CA PHE A 549 8.63 -3.00 22.98
C PHE A 549 8.34 -2.54 21.53
N LEU A 550 7.20 -2.95 20.95
CA LEU A 550 6.90 -2.65 19.55
C LEU A 550 6.87 -1.13 19.31
N PHE A 551 7.80 -0.64 18.48
CA PHE A 551 8.02 0.78 18.16
C PHE A 551 8.35 1.71 19.33
N ASN A 552 8.56 1.18 20.54
CA ASN A 552 9.08 1.95 21.67
C ASN A 552 10.09 1.13 22.49
N PRO A 553 11.40 1.28 22.26
CA PRO A 553 12.42 0.52 23.00
C PRO A 553 12.61 0.95 24.46
N ASN A 554 12.10 2.13 24.83
CA ASN A 554 12.29 2.76 26.13
C ASN A 554 11.13 2.49 27.11
N GLU A 555 9.91 2.30 26.60
CA GLU A 555 8.71 2.08 27.41
C GLU A 555 8.05 0.74 27.08
N GLN A 556 8.20 -0.21 27.99
CA GLN A 556 7.59 -1.53 27.90
C GLN A 556 6.06 -1.46 27.97
N GLY A 557 5.38 -2.26 27.16
CA GLY A 557 3.94 -2.50 27.26
C GLY A 557 3.04 -1.41 26.69
N ILE A 558 3.57 -0.43 25.94
CA ILE A 558 2.74 0.50 25.17
C ILE A 558 2.04 -0.22 24.02
N LEU A 559 2.75 -1.10 23.32
CA LEU A 559 2.24 -1.83 22.17
C LEU A 559 2.81 -3.26 22.13
N ASP A 560 1.95 -4.22 21.85
CA ASP A 560 2.23 -5.67 21.81
C ASP A 560 1.68 -6.20 20.49
N LEU A 561 2.56 -6.70 19.62
CA LEU A 561 2.18 -7.20 18.30
C LEU A 561 1.26 -8.42 18.37
N VAL A 562 1.44 -9.26 19.38
CA VAL A 562 0.64 -10.48 19.60
C VAL A 562 -0.78 -10.11 20.00
N ALA A 563 -0.91 -9.22 21.00
CA ALA A 563 -2.20 -8.70 21.43
C ALA A 563 -2.90 -7.94 20.29
N LEU A 564 -2.14 -7.17 19.48
CA LEU A 564 -2.65 -6.51 18.28
C LEU A 564 -3.17 -7.52 17.25
N ASN A 565 -2.44 -8.60 16.94
CA ASN A 565 -2.85 -9.61 15.96
C ASN A 565 -4.12 -10.37 16.39
N ILE A 566 -4.21 -10.74 17.67
CA ILE A 566 -5.42 -11.34 18.26
C ILE A 566 -6.59 -10.35 18.17
N GLN A 567 -6.39 -9.11 18.61
CA GLN A 567 -7.44 -8.09 18.62
C GLN A 567 -7.89 -7.70 17.20
N ARG A 568 -6.97 -7.65 16.23
CA ARG A 568 -7.23 -7.42 14.80
C ARG A 568 -8.07 -8.55 14.22
N SER A 569 -7.75 -9.80 14.53
CA SER A 569 -8.52 -10.98 14.09
C SER A 569 -9.96 -10.94 14.63
N ARG A 570 -10.12 -10.61 15.92
CA ARG A 570 -11.43 -10.45 16.56
C ARG A 570 -12.23 -9.28 15.99
N ASP A 571 -11.58 -8.13 15.79
CA ASP A 571 -12.19 -6.95 15.18
C ASP A 571 -12.72 -7.27 13.78
N LEU A 572 -11.89 -7.87 12.93
CA LEU A 572 -12.23 -8.28 11.56
C LEU A 572 -13.27 -9.41 11.49
N GLY A 573 -13.62 -10.03 12.61
CA GLY A 573 -14.64 -11.08 12.69
C GLY A 573 -14.16 -12.45 12.20
N ILE A 574 -12.86 -12.73 12.29
CA ILE A 574 -12.29 -14.01 11.85
C ILE A 574 -12.89 -15.17 12.67
N PRO A 575 -13.34 -16.27 12.03
CA PRO A 575 -13.84 -17.45 12.74
C PRO A 575 -12.80 -18.06 13.69
N SER A 576 -13.25 -18.84 14.67
CA SER A 576 -12.32 -19.53 15.57
C SER A 576 -11.49 -20.59 14.84
N TYR A 577 -10.34 -20.94 15.44
CA TYR A 577 -9.41 -21.95 14.91
C TYR A 577 -10.13 -23.22 14.43
N LYS A 578 -10.99 -23.81 15.26
CA LYS A 578 -11.75 -25.03 14.94
C LYS A 578 -12.75 -24.84 13.79
N ALA A 579 -13.31 -23.64 13.62
CA ALA A 579 -14.18 -23.34 12.49
C ALA A 579 -13.38 -23.30 11.17
N LEU A 580 -12.20 -22.65 11.17
CA LEU A 580 -11.34 -22.61 9.99
C LEU A 580 -10.75 -23.98 9.64
N GLN A 581 -10.37 -24.82 10.62
CA GLN A 581 -9.98 -26.21 10.36
C GLN A 581 -11.07 -27.00 9.61
N LYS A 582 -12.36 -26.76 9.92
CA LYS A 582 -13.49 -27.38 9.19
C LYS A 582 -13.63 -26.85 7.77
N ILE A 583 -13.39 -25.55 7.54
CA ILE A 583 -13.49 -24.90 6.23
C ILE A 583 -12.36 -25.34 5.30
N PHE A 584 -11.12 -25.30 5.79
CA PHE A 584 -9.91 -25.69 5.05
C PHE A 584 -9.59 -27.20 5.13
N LYS A 585 -10.39 -27.98 5.87
CA LYS A 585 -10.30 -29.45 6.02
C LYS A 585 -8.95 -29.94 6.61
N THR A 586 -8.35 -29.19 7.54
CA THR A 586 -6.96 -29.41 7.97
C THR A 586 -6.77 -30.21 9.27
N GLY A 587 -7.84 -30.61 9.96
CA GLY A 587 -7.73 -31.43 11.16
C GLY A 587 -9.02 -31.57 11.97
N LYS A 588 -8.98 -32.41 13.01
CA LYS A 588 -10.11 -32.67 13.92
C LYS A 588 -9.99 -31.95 15.27
N GLY A 589 -9.32 -30.80 15.32
CA GLY A 589 -9.13 -30.00 16.53
C GLY A 589 -7.66 -29.89 16.92
N LEU A 590 -7.34 -30.23 18.17
CA LEU A 590 -6.04 -29.97 18.78
C LEU A 590 -4.99 -31.09 18.55
N GLU A 591 -5.29 -32.08 17.69
CA GLU A 591 -4.43 -33.23 17.42
C GLU A 591 -3.03 -32.82 16.92
N ASN A 592 -2.98 -31.83 16.00
CA ASN A 592 -1.76 -31.24 15.44
C ASN A 592 -0.95 -30.38 16.44
N ILE A 593 -1.41 -30.22 17.68
CA ILE A 593 -0.80 -29.37 18.70
C ILE A 593 -0.15 -30.24 19.79
N HIS A 594 1.09 -29.92 20.14
CA HIS A 594 1.87 -30.62 21.18
C HIS A 594 1.08 -30.73 22.51
N PRO A 595 1.06 -31.89 23.19
CA PRO A 595 0.19 -32.13 24.35
C PRO A 595 0.26 -31.09 25.48
N ASP A 596 1.46 -30.59 25.79
CA ASP A 596 1.63 -29.55 26.82
C ASP A 596 1.06 -28.19 26.40
N LEU A 597 1.14 -27.87 25.11
CA LEU A 597 0.60 -26.62 24.57
C LEU A 597 -0.91 -26.71 24.46
N ARG A 598 -1.44 -27.86 24.06
CA ARG A 598 -2.88 -28.21 24.11
C ARG A 598 -3.46 -27.97 25.49
N ARG A 599 -2.79 -28.43 26.55
CA ARG A 599 -3.21 -28.23 27.94
C ARG A 599 -3.25 -26.74 28.33
N LYS A 600 -2.20 -25.98 27.98
CA LYS A 600 -2.13 -24.53 28.24
C LYS A 600 -3.20 -23.73 27.48
N LEU A 601 -3.52 -24.11 26.24
CA LEU A 601 -4.59 -23.49 25.48
C LEU A 601 -5.96 -23.73 26.14
N LEU A 602 -6.24 -24.96 26.57
CA LEU A 602 -7.49 -25.29 27.26
C LEU A 602 -7.59 -24.59 28.63
N ASP A 603 -6.48 -24.44 29.37
CA ASP A 603 -6.43 -23.68 30.63
C ASP A 603 -6.83 -22.20 30.44
N VAL A 604 -6.30 -21.52 29.42
CA VAL A 604 -6.58 -20.09 29.20
C VAL A 604 -7.87 -19.78 28.44
N TYR A 605 -8.39 -20.70 27.62
CA TYR A 605 -9.63 -20.49 26.84
C TYR A 605 -10.86 -21.20 27.41
N GLY A 606 -10.69 -22.28 28.18
CA GLY A 606 -11.75 -23.13 28.72
C GLY A 606 -12.49 -24.03 27.69
N ASP A 607 -12.50 -23.65 26.41
CA ASP A 607 -13.12 -24.42 25.31
C ASP A 607 -12.30 -24.23 24.02
N GLU A 608 -11.95 -25.33 23.35
CA GLU A 608 -11.25 -25.34 22.05
C GLU A 608 -11.97 -24.51 20.97
N LYS A 609 -13.30 -24.38 21.04
CA LYS A 609 -14.11 -23.60 20.10
C LYS A 609 -13.87 -22.09 20.21
N LYS A 610 -13.27 -21.62 21.31
CA LYS A 610 -12.97 -20.21 21.58
C LYS A 610 -11.55 -19.79 21.16
N ILE A 611 -10.69 -20.75 20.78
CA ILE A 611 -9.30 -20.46 20.40
C ILE A 611 -9.28 -19.54 19.17
N ASP A 612 -8.63 -18.38 19.31
CA ASP A 612 -8.44 -17.42 18.21
C ASP A 612 -7.60 -18.08 17.10
N ALA A 613 -7.99 -17.89 15.84
CA ALA A 613 -7.35 -18.55 14.70
C ALA A 613 -5.82 -18.29 14.61
N PHE A 614 -5.38 -17.07 14.93
CA PHE A 614 -3.96 -16.72 15.02
C PHE A 614 -3.19 -17.57 16.05
N VAL A 615 -3.79 -17.78 17.23
CA VAL A 615 -3.16 -18.53 18.33
C VAL A 615 -3.18 -20.03 18.03
N GLY A 616 -4.29 -20.56 17.50
CA GLY A 616 -4.37 -21.98 17.14
C GLY A 616 -3.46 -22.33 15.96
N GLY A 617 -3.41 -21.50 14.91
CA GLY A 617 -2.57 -21.76 13.73
C GLY A 617 -1.07 -21.75 14.03
N LEU A 618 -0.60 -20.85 14.91
CA LEU A 618 0.79 -20.85 15.40
C LEU A 618 1.06 -21.94 16.46
N ALA A 619 0.05 -22.62 16.99
CA ALA A 619 0.24 -23.72 17.93
C ALA A 619 0.37 -25.09 17.25
N GLU A 620 0.01 -25.20 15.97
CA GLU A 620 0.16 -26.44 15.21
C GLU A 620 1.64 -26.74 14.94
N THR A 621 2.03 -28.00 15.06
CA THR A 621 3.34 -28.47 14.63
C THR A 621 3.48 -28.31 13.12
N ALA A 622 4.63 -27.81 12.67
CA ALA A 622 4.93 -27.65 11.26
C ALA A 622 4.85 -28.99 10.51
N GLN A 623 4.32 -28.96 9.28
CA GLN A 623 4.30 -30.13 8.40
C GLN A 623 5.69 -30.42 7.84
N GLU A 624 5.92 -31.67 7.42
CA GLU A 624 7.16 -32.04 6.74
C GLU A 624 7.38 -31.17 5.49
N GLY A 625 8.60 -30.65 5.32
CA GLY A 625 8.96 -29.74 4.21
C GLY A 625 8.38 -28.32 4.30
N SER A 626 7.60 -27.98 5.34
CA SER A 626 6.93 -26.68 5.51
C SER A 626 7.38 -25.97 6.79
N LEU A 627 7.39 -24.64 6.81
CA LEU A 627 7.56 -23.85 8.03
C LEU A 627 6.27 -23.73 8.85
N LEU A 628 5.13 -24.11 8.26
CA LEU A 628 3.79 -23.88 8.78
C LEU A 628 3.05 -25.19 9.09
N GLY A 629 2.26 -25.17 10.16
CA GLY A 629 1.30 -26.23 10.50
C GLY A 629 0.08 -26.26 9.55
N PRO A 630 -0.75 -27.33 9.60
CA PRO A 630 -1.76 -27.62 8.59
C PRO A 630 -2.73 -26.49 8.22
N LEU A 631 -3.27 -25.74 9.20
CA LEU A 631 -4.21 -24.64 8.95
C LEU A 631 -3.53 -23.45 8.27
N LEU A 632 -2.38 -23.01 8.80
CA LEU A 632 -1.63 -21.90 8.21
C LEU A 632 -1.13 -22.25 6.82
N HIS A 633 -0.66 -23.48 6.62
CA HIS A 633 -0.24 -23.99 5.32
C HIS A 633 -1.38 -23.96 4.31
N ALA A 634 -2.55 -24.54 4.62
CA ALA A 634 -3.68 -24.60 3.69
C ALA A 634 -4.22 -23.22 3.27
N ILE A 635 -4.29 -22.27 4.20
CA ILE A 635 -4.74 -20.89 3.89
C ILE A 635 -3.73 -20.19 2.96
N ASN A 636 -2.44 -20.37 3.20
CA ASN A 636 -1.39 -19.78 2.37
C ASN A 636 -1.30 -20.48 1.00
N VAL A 637 -1.47 -21.80 0.91
CA VAL A 637 -1.59 -22.52 -0.37
C VAL A 637 -2.78 -22.02 -1.19
N ASP A 638 -3.98 -21.90 -0.60
CA ASP A 638 -5.16 -21.33 -1.30
C ASP A 638 -4.86 -19.92 -1.82
N GLN A 639 -4.30 -19.04 -0.97
CA GLN A 639 -4.06 -17.66 -1.36
C GLN A 639 -2.99 -17.55 -2.46
N PHE A 640 -1.79 -18.13 -2.27
CA PHE A 640 -0.72 -18.04 -3.28
C PHE A 640 -1.12 -18.69 -4.60
N LYS A 641 -1.86 -19.80 -4.56
CA LYS A 641 -2.41 -20.40 -5.78
C LYS A 641 -3.40 -19.47 -6.49
N ARG A 642 -4.30 -18.81 -5.77
CA ARG A 642 -5.23 -17.81 -6.37
C ARG A 642 -4.52 -16.55 -6.86
N LEU A 643 -3.43 -16.12 -6.21
CA LEU A 643 -2.59 -15.02 -6.68
C LEU A 643 -1.91 -15.36 -8.02
N ARG A 644 -1.37 -16.57 -8.15
CA ARG A 644 -0.72 -17.06 -9.37
C ARG A 644 -1.73 -17.30 -10.51
N ASP A 645 -2.76 -18.08 -10.23
CA ASP A 645 -3.69 -18.58 -11.23
C ASP A 645 -4.71 -17.49 -11.66
N GLY A 646 -4.97 -16.50 -10.80
CA GLY A 646 -5.88 -15.38 -11.04
C GLY A 646 -5.23 -14.05 -11.47
N ASP A 647 -3.90 -13.97 -11.60
CA ASP A 647 -3.21 -12.79 -12.13
C ASP A 647 -3.00 -12.90 -13.64
N ARG A 648 -3.67 -12.03 -14.41
CA ARG A 648 -3.49 -11.95 -15.87
C ARG A 648 -2.07 -11.50 -16.25
N PHE A 649 -1.36 -10.83 -15.35
CA PHE A 649 -0.02 -10.33 -15.54
C PHE A 649 1.07 -11.23 -14.94
N TYR A 650 0.71 -12.42 -14.45
CA TYR A 650 1.68 -13.42 -14.01
C TYR A 650 2.71 -13.67 -15.11
N TYR A 651 3.99 -13.74 -14.74
CA TYR A 651 5.10 -13.64 -15.69
C TYR A 651 5.16 -14.77 -16.73
N GLU A 652 4.57 -15.93 -16.44
CA GLU A 652 4.45 -17.05 -17.40
C GLU A 652 3.26 -16.88 -18.36
N ASN A 653 2.24 -16.10 -17.98
CA ASN A 653 0.99 -15.98 -18.75
C ASN A 653 1.10 -15.08 -19.99
N ILE A 654 1.95 -14.05 -19.93
CA ILE A 654 2.00 -13.03 -20.99
C ILE A 654 3.40 -12.85 -21.56
N ASN A 655 3.47 -12.56 -22.85
CA ASN A 655 4.72 -12.19 -23.52
C ASN A 655 5.13 -10.73 -23.21
N TRP A 656 5.39 -10.46 -21.92
CA TRP A 656 5.92 -9.17 -21.42
C TRP A 656 7.32 -8.89 -21.96
N HIS A 657 8.09 -9.95 -22.23
CA HIS A 657 9.47 -9.92 -22.70
C HIS A 657 9.63 -9.77 -24.23
N ARG A 658 8.55 -9.59 -25.01
CA ARG A 658 8.56 -9.59 -26.50
C ARG A 658 9.66 -8.75 -27.17
N TYR A 659 10.12 -7.68 -26.52
CA TYR A 659 11.12 -6.75 -27.07
C TYR A 659 12.55 -6.97 -26.52
N VAL A 660 12.71 -7.94 -25.63
CA VAL A 660 13.90 -8.21 -24.80
C VAL A 660 14.16 -9.71 -24.61
N VAL A 661 13.55 -10.58 -25.43
CA VAL A 661 13.50 -12.04 -25.24
C VAL A 661 14.88 -12.70 -25.11
N ASP A 662 15.86 -12.30 -25.91
CA ASP A 662 17.22 -12.87 -25.85
C ASP A 662 18.12 -12.21 -24.76
N MET A 663 17.59 -11.34 -23.89
CA MET A 663 18.37 -10.83 -22.76
C MET A 663 18.66 -11.95 -21.75
N PRO A 664 19.91 -12.18 -21.33
CA PRO A 664 20.24 -13.28 -20.42
C PRO A 664 19.47 -13.28 -19.09
N LEU A 665 19.15 -12.09 -18.56
CA LEU A 665 18.30 -11.93 -17.37
C LEU A 665 16.87 -12.45 -17.62
N VAL A 666 16.30 -12.16 -18.80
CA VAL A 666 14.95 -12.59 -19.18
C VAL A 666 14.90 -14.11 -19.34
N GLN A 667 15.91 -14.70 -19.98
CA GLN A 667 16.05 -16.16 -20.08
C GLN A 667 16.13 -16.79 -18.68
N LYS A 668 16.96 -16.25 -17.78
CA LYS A 668 17.09 -16.75 -16.40
C LYS A 668 15.79 -16.67 -15.59
N ILE A 669 14.96 -15.65 -15.81
CA ILE A 669 13.61 -15.53 -15.22
C ILE A 669 12.67 -16.58 -15.81
N MET A 670 12.59 -16.70 -17.14
CA MET A 670 11.69 -17.65 -17.82
C MET A 670 12.07 -19.12 -17.62
N GLU A 671 13.33 -19.41 -17.28
CA GLU A 671 13.82 -20.74 -16.91
C GLU A 671 13.67 -21.06 -15.41
N HIS A 672 13.02 -20.19 -14.63
CA HIS A 672 12.85 -20.30 -13.16
C HIS A 672 14.17 -20.39 -12.38
N LYS A 673 15.27 -19.89 -12.95
CA LYS A 673 16.64 -19.97 -12.40
C LYS A 673 17.07 -18.73 -11.63
N ILE A 674 16.30 -17.65 -11.69
CA ILE A 674 16.58 -16.44 -10.90
C ILE A 674 16.31 -16.69 -9.41
N ARG A 675 17.22 -16.23 -8.55
CA ARG A 675 17.12 -16.32 -7.08
C ARG A 675 17.34 -14.94 -6.46
N PHE A 676 16.87 -14.71 -5.24
CA PHE A 676 17.05 -13.42 -4.58
C PHE A 676 18.52 -13.06 -4.35
N GLY A 677 19.37 -14.07 -4.12
CA GLY A 677 20.84 -13.92 -4.09
C GLY A 677 21.45 -13.39 -5.40
N ASP A 678 20.79 -13.52 -6.55
CA ASP A 678 21.21 -12.87 -7.79
C ASP A 678 20.96 -11.36 -7.75
N VAL A 679 19.77 -10.95 -7.31
CA VAL A 679 19.41 -9.53 -7.13
C VAL A 679 20.32 -8.87 -6.11
N ILE A 680 20.65 -9.56 -5.01
CA ILE A 680 21.63 -9.09 -4.02
C ILE A 680 23.00 -8.87 -4.69
N ARG A 681 23.58 -9.88 -5.35
CA ARG A 681 24.90 -9.76 -6.02
C ARG A 681 24.93 -8.70 -7.11
N ALA A 682 23.82 -8.51 -7.83
CA ALA A 682 23.74 -7.55 -8.93
C ALA A 682 23.70 -6.09 -8.47
N ASN A 683 23.38 -5.81 -7.19
CA ASN A 683 23.13 -4.47 -6.66
C ASN A 683 23.94 -4.12 -5.39
N THR A 684 24.91 -4.97 -5.02
CA THR A 684 25.78 -4.84 -3.83
C THR A 684 27.21 -5.29 -4.14
N LYS A 685 28.10 -5.22 -3.15
CA LYS A 685 29.45 -5.79 -3.19
C LYS A 685 29.51 -7.18 -2.51
N VAL A 686 28.37 -7.76 -2.16
CA VAL A 686 28.26 -9.10 -1.56
C VAL A 686 28.81 -10.14 -2.54
N LYS A 687 29.72 -10.99 -2.07
CA LYS A 687 30.40 -11.98 -2.90
C LYS A 687 29.60 -13.28 -2.99
N PRO A 688 29.83 -14.11 -4.04
CA PRO A 688 29.27 -15.46 -4.09
C PRO A 688 29.58 -16.29 -2.84
N SER A 689 30.78 -16.15 -2.26
CA SER A 689 31.18 -16.82 -1.02
C SER A 689 30.32 -16.48 0.20
N ASP A 690 29.73 -15.28 0.24
CA ASP A 690 28.93 -14.82 1.37
C ASP A 690 27.49 -15.40 1.31
N ILE A 691 27.04 -15.76 0.10
CA ILE A 691 25.77 -16.47 -0.15
C ILE A 691 25.97 -17.99 -0.15
N GLY A 692 27.14 -18.49 -0.58
CA GLY A 692 27.42 -19.92 -0.73
C GLY A 692 26.61 -20.62 -1.83
N ASP A 693 26.97 -21.87 -2.12
CA ASP A 693 26.24 -22.72 -3.07
C ASP A 693 25.02 -23.36 -2.40
N ARG A 694 23.99 -22.54 -2.13
CA ARG A 694 22.70 -22.96 -1.52
C ARG A 694 21.61 -23.07 -2.58
N GLU A 695 20.69 -24.03 -2.44
CA GLU A 695 19.51 -24.15 -3.30
C GLU A 695 18.58 -22.91 -3.20
N THR A 696 18.61 -22.23 -2.04
CA THR A 696 17.82 -21.04 -1.72
C THR A 696 18.63 -20.03 -0.91
N THR A 697 18.38 -18.75 -1.15
CA THR A 697 18.93 -17.60 -0.41
C THR A 697 18.40 -17.54 1.03
N PHE A 698 17.34 -18.29 1.36
CA PHE A 698 16.60 -18.19 2.61
C PHE A 698 17.05 -19.16 3.74
N THR A 699 18.16 -19.86 3.55
CA THR A 699 18.84 -20.68 4.58
C THR A 699 20.17 -20.04 5.00
N THR A 700 20.66 -20.28 6.22
CA THR A 700 21.98 -19.80 6.70
C THR A 700 23.11 -20.68 6.15
N HIS A 701 24.35 -20.17 6.20
CA HIS A 701 25.53 -21.03 6.09
C HIS A 701 25.70 -21.76 7.42
N LEU A 702 25.72 -23.09 7.41
CA LEU A 702 26.51 -23.82 8.41
C LEU A 702 27.92 -23.85 7.85
N GLY A 703 28.79 -23.00 8.40
CA GLY A 703 30.23 -23.00 8.11
C GLY A 703 30.97 -24.02 8.98
#